data_AF-A0A6M1N4V3-F1
#
_entry.id   AF-A0A6M1N4V3-F1
#
_cell.length_a   1.000
_cell.length_b   1.000
_cell.length_c   1.000
_cell.angle_alpha   90.00
_cell.angle_beta   90.00
_cell.angle_gamma   90.00
#
_symmetry.space_group_name_H-M   'P 1'
#
loop_
_entity.id
_entity.type
_entity.pdbx_description
1 polymer ?
#
loop_
_entity_poly.entity_id
_entity_poly.type
_entity_poly.pdbx_seq_one_letter_code
_entity_poly.pdbx_strand_id
1 'polypeptide(L)'
;MKKNNIRITYIWFLLLSFTILGCSKTLLDNSEYGHLLPEIKEPVPPVIHETLKDKEGWAIDTMENGLIHYQFSKYIQTQTANQFVNVVEVDLTDSDYELEFVSLAANDTLSAVAADRDAIAGINGTYEMDASFIKVNGNVISPITLTDPHLRFWKHEGAISYNAGQDLTIGYGTKEGYQSSSYLNIFSGAPVLIDDYKKVGEDFIGDVTGINLNTLDYEDYRRHQGVRHPRTAVALTENNKLLLVTIDGRFPESAGMTAKEVTQFMANYFAPQYALNMDGGGSTTMFIKDKGYKGVVNYPTDNEKRDHYGQRKLRTFILVKKKSGDGDFAGGDGTENNPFLISTANQLQNMHSLNWSGTKTNPYYFKLTADIDMIGRSWTPLNSADPYERFLHFDGNGHIIKNLKVAKTSYGSFFGILVGSCKNLGLVNVDMESSNGGGAFGGYLGVKTPDVPAKTGRLENCFSTGKVVGTDGVGGLIGNVGKPSGNVVSTIVNCFSTADVTATSTGGNSRVGGIAGIIYDGGAVDHCFATGNIVSNTGSGKGAGGVVGWTDSKIKGLIAFNTSISNAGATGTAGRIASTMGQVGGIIAQGENCWASEDVKVYKNGVLVPSSSYVTGEVTVMQTAYDGETKTKAFLSDINNYQSILGWQLGPSHPWAATTNSKGYPILQWLFLRGDYEDYY
;
A
#
# COMPACT_ATOMS: atom_id res chain seq x y z
N MET A 1 11.40 -51.82 -66.18
CA MET A 1 11.91 -53.21 -66.05
C MET A 1 13.29 -53.30 -66.69
N LYS A 2 14.27 -53.84 -65.95
CA LYS A 2 15.66 -54.25 -66.31
C LYS A 2 16.58 -53.17 -66.89
N LYS A 3 17.58 -52.69 -66.12
CA LYS A 3 18.92 -53.28 -65.84
C LYS A 3 19.83 -53.36 -67.08
N ASN A 4 20.89 -52.57 -67.05
CA ASN A 4 22.25 -53.11 -66.95
C ASN A 4 23.21 -52.10 -66.30
N ASN A 5 24.09 -52.64 -65.45
CA ASN A 5 25.15 -51.96 -64.71
C ASN A 5 26.50 -52.21 -65.38
N ILE A 6 27.37 -51.21 -65.38
CA ILE A 6 28.81 -51.33 -65.06
C ILE A 6 29.22 -49.99 -64.40
N ARG A 7 29.98 -49.99 -63.30
CA ARG A 7 30.98 -48.93 -63.05
C ARG A 7 32.07 -49.34 -62.06
N ILE A 8 33.27 -48.91 -62.43
CA ILE A 8 34.59 -49.15 -61.86
C ILE A 8 35.00 -47.94 -60.99
N THR A 9 35.72 -48.24 -59.91
CA THR A 9 36.20 -47.38 -58.82
C THR A 9 37.43 -46.53 -59.18
N TYR A 10 37.56 -45.31 -58.62
CA TYR A 10 38.82 -44.53 -58.55
C TYR A 10 38.90 -43.69 -57.26
N ILE A 11 40.15 -43.36 -56.86
CA ILE A 11 40.66 -42.84 -55.57
C ILE A 11 41.38 -41.46 -55.78
N TRP A 12 41.62 -40.71 -54.68
CA TRP A 12 42.62 -39.63 -54.39
C TRP A 12 42.14 -38.16 -54.55
N PHE A 13 42.52 -37.16 -53.72
CA PHE A 13 43.88 -36.68 -53.36
C PHE A 13 43.94 -35.74 -52.10
N LEU A 14 45.15 -35.50 -51.58
CA LEU A 14 45.53 -34.63 -50.43
C LEU A 14 46.66 -33.61 -50.82
N LEU A 15 46.60 -32.38 -50.28
CA LEU A 15 47.65 -31.38 -49.87
C LEU A 15 48.83 -30.92 -50.79
N LEU A 16 49.06 -29.58 -50.88
CA LEU A 16 50.28 -28.86 -50.38
C LEU A 16 50.22 -27.30 -50.54
N SER A 17 51.11 -26.62 -49.80
CA SER A 17 51.25 -25.21 -49.36
C SER A 17 52.15 -24.27 -50.20
N PHE A 18 52.05 -22.94 -50.04
CA PHE A 18 53.17 -21.95 -50.16
C PHE A 18 52.93 -20.62 -49.40
N THR A 19 54.00 -20.01 -48.86
CA THR A 19 54.11 -18.81 -48.00
C THR A 19 54.69 -17.57 -48.71
N ILE A 20 54.30 -16.32 -48.34
CA ILE A 20 55.10 -15.07 -48.47
C ILE A 20 54.77 -14.06 -47.33
N LEU A 21 55.80 -13.35 -46.83
CA LEU A 21 55.86 -12.37 -45.72
C LEU A 21 55.36 -10.93 -46.03
N GLY A 22 54.80 -10.26 -44.99
CA GLY A 22 55.29 -8.95 -44.45
C GLY A 22 54.65 -7.61 -44.89
N CYS A 23 53.86 -6.94 -44.01
CA CYS A 23 54.24 -5.74 -43.23
C CYS A 23 53.07 -5.09 -42.40
N SER A 24 53.38 -4.82 -41.11
CA SER A 24 52.82 -3.90 -40.08
C SER A 24 51.30 -3.73 -39.83
N LYS A 25 50.89 -3.98 -38.57
CA LYS A 25 50.48 -2.95 -37.59
C LYS A 25 50.56 -3.53 -36.17
N THR A 26 51.25 -2.81 -35.30
CA THR A 26 51.39 -3.06 -33.86
C THR A 26 50.02 -3.01 -33.19
N LEU A 27 49.62 -4.12 -32.56
CA LEU A 27 48.54 -4.16 -31.56
C LEU A 27 49.19 -4.03 -30.18
N LEU A 28 48.70 -3.07 -29.40
CA LEU A 28 49.10 -2.84 -28.03
C LEU A 28 48.77 -4.09 -27.19
N ASP A 29 49.80 -4.60 -26.52
CA ASP A 29 49.69 -5.67 -25.53
C ASP A 29 49.23 -5.06 -24.21
N ASN A 30 47.97 -5.33 -23.83
CA ASN A 30 47.37 -4.90 -22.57
C ASN A 30 47.43 -6.00 -21.48
N SER A 31 48.32 -7.00 -21.61
CA SER A 31 48.45 -8.09 -20.64
C SER A 31 48.82 -7.63 -19.22
N GLU A 32 49.32 -6.40 -19.05
CA GLU A 32 49.60 -5.79 -17.74
C GLU A 32 48.38 -5.23 -16.99
N TYR A 33 47.15 -5.32 -17.52
CA TYR A 33 45.94 -4.82 -16.81
C TYR A 33 44.91 -5.92 -16.47
N GLY A 34 45.20 -7.20 -16.76
CA GLY A 34 44.27 -8.32 -16.54
C GLY A 34 43.87 -8.57 -15.08
N HIS A 35 44.68 -8.07 -14.13
CA HIS A 35 44.43 -8.17 -12.69
C HIS A 35 43.53 -7.04 -12.13
N LEU A 36 43.10 -6.10 -12.97
CA LEU A 36 42.14 -5.04 -12.60
C LEU A 36 40.70 -5.35 -13.04
N LEU A 37 40.46 -6.49 -13.71
CA LEU A 37 39.11 -6.94 -14.06
C LEU A 37 38.62 -7.96 -13.02
N PRO A 38 37.42 -7.79 -12.44
CA PRO A 38 36.87 -8.78 -11.54
C PRO A 38 36.68 -10.11 -12.28
N GLU A 39 37.01 -11.21 -11.60
CA GLU A 39 36.90 -12.56 -12.12
C GLU A 39 35.45 -12.84 -12.55
N ILE A 40 35.24 -13.07 -13.86
CA ILE A 40 33.93 -13.47 -14.37
C ILE A 40 33.72 -14.93 -13.95
N LYS A 41 33.00 -15.13 -12.85
CA LYS A 41 32.42 -16.44 -12.55
C LYS A 41 31.32 -16.72 -13.56
N GLU A 42 31.52 -17.72 -14.42
CA GLU A 42 30.43 -18.34 -15.19
C GLU A 42 29.26 -18.61 -14.22
N PRO A 43 28.01 -18.23 -14.56
CA PRO A 43 26.87 -18.50 -13.71
C PRO A 43 26.74 -20.02 -13.57
N VAL A 44 26.99 -20.52 -12.35
CA VAL A 44 26.63 -21.89 -11.99
C VAL A 44 25.12 -22.00 -12.15
N PRO A 45 24.60 -22.95 -12.95
CA PRO A 45 23.16 -23.18 -13.02
C PRO A 45 22.62 -23.39 -11.59
N PRO A 46 21.46 -22.84 -11.21
CA PRO A 46 20.93 -23.05 -9.87
C PRO A 46 20.75 -24.55 -9.65
N VAL A 47 21.59 -25.11 -8.78
CA VAL A 47 21.42 -26.47 -8.28
C VAL A 47 20.17 -26.41 -7.40
N ILE A 48 19.09 -27.06 -7.83
CA ILE A 48 17.94 -27.32 -6.96
C ILE A 48 18.43 -28.28 -5.88
N HIS A 49 18.88 -27.75 -4.75
CA HIS A 49 19.20 -28.56 -3.58
C HIS A 49 17.88 -29.03 -2.96
N GLU A 50 17.62 -30.33 -2.99
CA GLU A 50 16.51 -30.91 -2.23
C GLU A 50 16.75 -30.66 -0.74
N THR A 51 15.85 -29.91 -0.10
CA THR A 51 15.94 -29.56 1.32
C THR A 51 15.75 -30.77 2.24
N LEU A 52 14.86 -31.70 1.88
CA LEU A 52 14.64 -32.96 2.59
C LEU A 52 15.57 -34.07 2.04
N LYS A 53 16.52 -34.52 2.86
CA LYS A 53 17.57 -35.48 2.45
C LYS A 53 17.12 -36.94 2.37
N ASP A 54 16.21 -37.35 3.25
CA ASP A 54 15.65 -38.71 3.29
C ASP A 54 14.11 -38.61 3.29
N LYS A 55 13.51 -39.18 2.26
CA LYS A 55 12.06 -39.13 2.02
C LYS A 55 11.33 -40.33 2.65
N GLU A 56 12.04 -41.29 3.22
CA GLU A 56 11.40 -42.45 3.85
C GLU A 56 10.56 -42.03 5.07
N GLY A 57 9.26 -42.35 5.04
CA GLY A 57 8.32 -41.98 6.12
C GLY A 57 7.71 -40.59 6.00
N TRP A 58 8.00 -39.85 4.92
CA TRP A 58 7.44 -38.52 4.65
C TRP A 58 6.36 -38.55 3.56
N ALA A 59 5.23 -37.93 3.86
CA ALA A 59 4.33 -37.39 2.84
C ALA A 59 4.78 -35.98 2.48
N ILE A 60 4.82 -35.67 1.18
CA ILE A 60 5.31 -34.39 0.65
C ILE A 60 4.20 -33.78 -0.18
N ASP A 61 3.82 -32.56 0.18
CA ASP A 61 2.79 -31.79 -0.52
C ASP A 61 3.37 -30.43 -0.91
N THR A 62 3.77 -30.31 -2.18
CA THR A 62 4.16 -29.03 -2.78
C THR A 62 2.91 -28.19 -2.97
N MET A 63 2.65 -27.30 -2.01
CA MET A 63 1.45 -26.48 -2.00
C MET A 63 1.50 -25.47 -3.14
N GLU A 64 2.64 -24.79 -3.28
CA GLU A 64 2.92 -23.81 -4.33
C GLU A 64 4.43 -23.76 -4.62
N ASN A 65 4.84 -22.98 -5.64
CA ASN A 65 6.27 -22.73 -5.87
C ASN A 65 6.89 -22.11 -4.62
N GLY A 66 8.00 -22.66 -4.13
CA GLY A 66 8.66 -22.14 -2.93
C GLY A 66 7.91 -22.39 -1.61
N LEU A 67 6.83 -23.19 -1.60
CA LEU A 67 6.09 -23.51 -0.38
C LEU A 67 5.71 -25.00 -0.33
N ILE A 68 6.32 -25.74 0.60
CA ILE A 68 6.16 -27.20 0.69
C ILE A 68 5.74 -27.58 2.11
N HIS A 69 4.76 -28.47 2.23
CA HIS A 69 4.37 -29.10 3.49
C HIS A 69 4.86 -30.55 3.51
N TYR A 70 5.71 -30.86 4.48
CA TYR A 70 6.16 -32.21 4.78
C TYR A 70 5.45 -32.73 6.02
N GLN A 71 4.98 -33.98 5.96
CA GLN A 71 4.40 -34.66 7.11
C GLN A 71 5.09 -36.01 7.33
N PHE A 72 5.63 -36.21 8.52
CA PHE A 72 6.28 -37.45 8.94
C PHE A 72 5.38 -38.20 9.92
N SER A 73 5.27 -39.52 9.76
CA SER A 73 4.57 -40.38 10.71
C SER A 73 5.20 -41.77 10.74
N LYS A 74 6.16 -41.99 11.65
CA LYS A 74 6.87 -43.27 11.76
C LYS A 74 7.44 -43.49 13.17
N TYR A 75 7.67 -44.76 13.49
CA TYR A 75 8.52 -45.14 14.62
C TYR A 75 10.00 -44.89 14.29
N ILE A 76 10.67 -44.08 15.09
CA ILE A 76 12.11 -43.82 14.96
C ILE A 76 12.87 -44.74 15.91
N GLN A 77 13.61 -45.71 15.36
CA GLN A 77 14.30 -46.73 16.16
C GLN A 77 15.29 -46.14 17.17
N THR A 78 16.07 -45.13 16.78
CA THR A 78 17.06 -44.46 17.63
C THR A 78 16.43 -43.67 18.77
N GLN A 79 15.19 -43.24 18.60
CA GLN A 79 14.40 -42.58 19.64
C GLN A 79 13.48 -43.56 20.37
N THR A 80 13.29 -44.79 19.88
CA THR A 80 12.35 -45.76 20.47
C THR A 80 10.93 -45.19 20.66
N ALA A 81 10.44 -44.40 19.70
CA ALA A 81 9.13 -43.77 19.77
C ALA A 81 8.50 -43.51 18.40
N ASN A 82 7.17 -43.51 18.37
CA ASN A 82 6.42 -42.94 17.26
C ASN A 82 6.53 -41.42 17.30
N GLN A 83 6.68 -40.83 16.12
CA GLN A 83 6.71 -39.39 15.94
C GLN A 83 5.76 -38.98 14.82
N PHE A 84 5.04 -37.89 15.06
CA PHE A 84 4.25 -37.18 14.07
C PHE A 84 4.76 -35.74 13.98
N VAL A 85 5.30 -35.38 12.81
CA VAL A 85 5.97 -34.09 12.59
C VAL A 85 5.39 -33.43 11.36
N ASN A 86 5.11 -32.13 11.45
CA ASN A 86 4.81 -31.30 10.29
C ASN A 86 5.92 -30.27 10.11
N VAL A 87 6.36 -30.09 8.87
CA VAL A 87 7.32 -29.06 8.48
C VAL A 87 6.73 -28.28 7.31
N VAL A 88 6.64 -26.96 7.45
CA VAL A 88 6.40 -26.07 6.31
C VAL A 88 7.73 -25.46 5.92
N GLU A 89 8.17 -25.73 4.71
CA GLU A 89 9.29 -25.05 4.07
C GLU A 89 8.78 -23.85 3.28
N VAL A 90 9.41 -22.70 3.53
CA VAL A 90 9.20 -21.44 2.82
C VAL A 90 10.51 -21.02 2.17
N ASP A 91 10.48 -20.84 0.86
CA ASP A 91 11.58 -20.30 0.10
C ASP A 91 11.66 -18.78 0.29
N LEU A 92 12.55 -18.31 1.14
CA LEU A 92 12.76 -16.88 1.34
C LEU A 92 13.59 -16.26 0.20
N THR A 93 13.95 -16.99 -0.86
CA THR A 93 14.39 -16.35 -2.11
C THR A 93 13.21 -15.99 -3.01
N ASP A 94 12.04 -16.59 -2.79
CA ASP A 94 10.82 -16.30 -3.55
C ASP A 94 10.10 -15.08 -2.95
N SER A 95 10.13 -13.97 -3.70
CA SER A 95 9.57 -12.68 -3.30
C SER A 95 8.08 -12.71 -3.01
N ASP A 96 7.37 -13.74 -3.47
CA ASP A 96 5.95 -13.95 -3.22
C ASP A 96 5.67 -14.23 -1.74
N TYR A 97 6.66 -14.59 -0.93
CA TYR A 97 6.46 -14.83 0.49
C TYR A 97 6.99 -13.68 1.36
N GLU A 98 6.29 -13.46 2.47
CA GLU A 98 6.74 -12.63 3.57
C GLU A 98 6.31 -13.22 4.91
N LEU A 99 6.97 -12.76 5.97
CA LEU A 99 6.67 -13.21 7.32
C LEU A 99 6.01 -12.08 8.10
N GLU A 100 4.94 -12.39 8.82
CA GLU A 100 4.33 -11.50 9.80
C GLU A 100 4.56 -12.06 11.21
N PHE A 101 5.26 -11.28 12.03
CA PHE A 101 5.43 -11.57 13.45
C PHE A 101 4.30 -10.90 14.22
N VAL A 102 3.44 -11.69 14.85
CA VAL A 102 2.24 -11.18 15.52
C VAL A 102 2.44 -11.22 17.01
N SER A 103 2.12 -10.12 17.71
CA SER A 103 1.97 -10.06 19.16
C SER A 103 0.66 -9.39 19.52
N LEU A 104 -0.27 -10.13 20.13
CA LEU A 104 -1.61 -9.66 20.48
C LEU A 104 -1.67 -9.05 21.88
N ALA A 105 -2.62 -8.15 22.12
CA ALA A 105 -2.94 -7.66 23.47
C ALA A 105 -3.70 -8.71 24.30
N ALA A 106 -4.66 -9.41 23.69
CA ALA A 106 -5.41 -10.51 24.28
C ALA A 106 -5.06 -11.83 23.59
N ASN A 107 -5.10 -12.94 24.34
CA ASN A 107 -4.78 -14.26 23.79
C ASN A 107 -5.87 -14.73 22.81
N ASP A 108 -5.45 -15.34 21.71
CA ASP A 108 -6.35 -16.00 20.75
C ASP A 108 -5.72 -17.26 20.17
N THR A 109 -6.46 -18.05 19.40
CA THR A 109 -5.94 -19.29 18.79
C THR A 109 -5.22 -18.99 17.47
N LEU A 110 -4.18 -19.78 17.14
CA LEU A 110 -3.41 -19.58 15.90
C LEU A 110 -4.32 -19.59 14.67
N SER A 111 -5.26 -20.52 14.58
CA SER A 111 -6.13 -20.62 13.41
C SER A 111 -7.00 -19.38 13.19
N ALA A 112 -7.48 -18.74 14.26
CA ALA A 112 -8.28 -17.53 14.17
C ALA A 112 -7.40 -16.35 13.72
N VAL A 113 -6.23 -16.21 14.36
CA VAL A 113 -5.27 -15.15 14.06
C VAL A 113 -4.76 -15.24 12.62
N ALA A 114 -4.47 -16.45 12.14
CA ALA A 114 -4.01 -16.72 10.79
C ALA A 114 -5.10 -16.42 9.74
N ALA A 115 -6.35 -16.84 10.00
CA ALA A 115 -7.48 -16.56 9.12
C ALA A 115 -7.76 -15.04 9.01
N ASP A 116 -7.76 -14.32 10.13
CA ASP A 116 -8.00 -12.88 10.17
C ASP A 116 -6.90 -12.06 9.47
N ARG A 117 -5.72 -12.66 9.25
CA ARG A 117 -4.55 -12.00 8.65
C ARG A 117 -4.23 -12.50 7.25
N ASP A 118 -5.10 -13.32 6.67
CA ASP A 118 -4.90 -13.97 5.37
C ASP A 118 -3.54 -14.68 5.26
N ALA A 119 -3.14 -15.35 6.34
CA ALA A 119 -1.94 -16.16 6.33
C ALA A 119 -2.17 -17.45 5.53
N ILE A 120 -1.15 -17.90 4.81
CA ILE A 120 -1.17 -19.17 4.08
C ILE A 120 -0.63 -20.33 4.92
N ALA A 121 0.25 -20.02 5.88
CA ALA A 121 0.72 -20.95 6.90
C ALA A 121 1.13 -20.20 8.17
N GLY A 122 1.33 -20.90 9.28
CA GLY A 122 1.85 -20.29 10.49
C GLY A 122 2.08 -21.28 11.63
N ILE A 123 2.81 -20.84 12.64
CA ILE A 123 3.05 -21.57 13.89
C ILE A 123 2.90 -20.64 15.10
N ASN A 124 2.80 -21.23 16.28
CA ASN A 124 2.93 -20.47 17.52
C ASN A 124 4.33 -19.83 17.66
N GLY A 125 4.41 -18.76 18.46
CA GLY A 125 5.62 -17.96 18.67
C GLY A 125 6.42 -18.34 19.91
N THR A 126 6.87 -17.32 20.65
CA THR A 126 7.75 -17.46 21.82
C THR A 126 7.00 -17.92 23.09
N TYR A 127 7.77 -18.10 24.17
CA TYR A 127 7.31 -18.44 25.51
C TYR A 127 6.53 -17.31 26.19
N GLU A 128 6.47 -17.30 27.52
CA GLU A 128 5.75 -16.31 28.29
C GLU A 128 6.41 -14.92 28.18
N MET A 129 5.55 -13.90 28.21
CA MET A 129 5.94 -12.49 28.07
C MET A 129 7.12 -12.08 28.97
N ASP A 130 7.11 -12.44 30.24
CA ASP A 130 8.14 -12.04 31.20
C ASP A 130 9.52 -12.68 30.94
N ALA A 131 9.51 -13.88 30.34
CA ALA A 131 10.69 -14.68 30.05
C ALA A 131 11.24 -14.48 28.63
N SER A 132 10.49 -13.82 27.75
CA SER A 132 10.85 -13.66 26.34
C SER A 132 11.15 -12.22 25.94
N PHE A 133 12.04 -12.07 24.96
CA PHE A 133 12.18 -10.83 24.21
C PHE A 133 11.23 -10.85 23.01
N ILE A 134 10.41 -9.81 22.89
CA ILE A 134 9.41 -9.68 21.82
C ILE A 134 9.54 -8.27 21.25
N LYS A 135 9.91 -8.20 19.98
CA LYS A 135 9.91 -6.96 19.18
C LYS A 135 9.13 -7.20 17.90
N VAL A 136 8.20 -6.31 17.58
CA VAL A 136 7.37 -6.37 16.37
C VAL A 136 7.32 -4.98 15.76
N ASN A 137 7.59 -4.88 14.45
CA ASN A 137 7.60 -3.62 13.70
C ASN A 137 8.42 -2.50 14.37
N GLY A 138 9.57 -2.85 14.94
CA GLY A 138 10.46 -1.92 15.63
C GLY A 138 10.10 -1.67 17.10
N ASN A 139 8.90 -2.04 17.55
CA ASN A 139 8.43 -1.80 18.90
C ASN A 139 8.76 -2.97 19.83
N VAL A 140 9.47 -2.70 20.94
CA VAL A 140 9.73 -3.68 21.98
C VAL A 140 8.46 -3.86 22.81
N ILE A 141 7.82 -5.02 22.67
CA ILE A 141 6.61 -5.40 23.40
C ILE A 141 6.99 -6.09 24.72
N SER A 142 8.07 -6.88 24.72
CA SER A 142 8.65 -7.43 25.95
C SER A 142 10.17 -7.34 25.95
N PRO A 143 10.78 -6.69 26.96
CA PRO A 143 12.23 -6.53 27.04
C PRO A 143 12.94 -7.63 27.86
N ILE A 144 12.28 -8.76 28.19
CA ILE A 144 12.69 -9.71 29.24
C ILE A 144 12.71 -9.04 30.62
N THR A 145 11.80 -9.44 31.51
CA THR A 145 11.73 -8.89 32.88
C THR A 145 12.32 -9.82 33.93
N LEU A 146 12.56 -11.09 33.60
CA LEU A 146 13.24 -12.03 34.49
C LEU A 146 14.73 -11.71 34.64
N THR A 147 15.26 -12.06 35.81
CA THR A 147 16.69 -11.95 36.15
C THR A 147 17.25 -13.31 36.51
N ASP A 148 18.51 -13.57 36.16
CA ASP A 148 19.29 -14.71 36.68
C ASP A 148 19.34 -14.64 38.23
N PRO A 149 19.04 -15.71 39.00
CA PRO A 149 18.87 -17.12 38.60
C PRO A 149 17.43 -17.63 38.56
N HIS A 150 16.48 -16.83 38.09
CA HIS A 150 15.10 -17.28 37.94
C HIS A 150 15.02 -18.53 37.03
N LEU A 151 14.27 -19.57 37.43
CA LEU A 151 14.24 -20.87 36.73
C LEU A 151 13.89 -20.81 35.24
N ARG A 152 13.10 -19.82 34.82
CA ARG A 152 12.70 -19.56 33.42
C ARG A 152 13.67 -18.68 32.62
N PHE A 153 14.79 -18.27 33.20
CA PHE A 153 15.73 -17.32 32.56
C PHE A 153 16.37 -17.89 31.28
N TRP A 154 16.48 -19.21 31.14
CA TRP A 154 17.03 -19.85 29.94
C TRP A 154 16.17 -19.69 28.67
N LYS A 155 14.92 -19.22 28.77
CA LYS A 155 13.94 -19.19 27.65
C LYS A 155 14.25 -18.17 26.54
N HIS A 156 15.36 -17.45 26.63
CA HIS A 156 15.75 -16.40 25.69
C HIS A 156 17.25 -16.42 25.34
N GLU A 157 17.88 -17.59 25.29
CA GLU A 157 19.30 -17.70 24.88
C GLU A 157 19.53 -17.47 23.39
N GLY A 158 18.50 -17.63 22.56
CA GLY A 158 18.54 -17.42 21.11
C GLY A 158 17.33 -16.65 20.61
N ALA A 159 17.36 -16.23 19.36
CA ALA A 159 16.24 -15.56 18.71
C ALA A 159 16.16 -15.84 17.22
N ILE A 160 14.95 -15.76 16.68
CA ILE A 160 14.67 -15.54 15.27
C ILE A 160 14.43 -14.05 15.06
N SER A 161 15.19 -13.45 14.16
CA SER A 161 15.14 -12.02 13.85
C SER A 161 14.84 -11.81 12.37
N TYR A 162 13.93 -10.90 12.06
CA TYR A 162 13.42 -10.68 10.70
C TYR A 162 13.20 -9.21 10.38
N ASN A 163 13.72 -8.79 9.23
CA ASN A 163 13.41 -7.54 8.56
C ASN A 163 12.55 -7.81 7.33
N ALA A 164 11.80 -6.80 6.89
CA ALA A 164 11.07 -6.89 5.62
C ALA A 164 12.02 -7.24 4.46
N GLY A 165 11.52 -7.96 3.45
CA GLY A 165 12.32 -8.32 2.27
C GLY A 165 13.24 -9.53 2.49
N GLN A 166 12.80 -10.51 3.29
CA GLN A 166 13.43 -11.84 3.42
C GLN A 166 14.78 -11.88 4.14
N ASP A 167 15.20 -10.78 4.77
CA ASP A 167 16.36 -10.73 5.66
C ASP A 167 16.00 -11.36 7.02
N LEU A 168 16.38 -12.63 7.18
CA LEU A 168 16.11 -13.44 8.37
C LEU A 168 17.38 -14.05 8.93
N THR A 169 17.51 -14.02 10.26
CA THR A 169 18.59 -14.70 10.98
C THR A 169 18.06 -15.49 12.17
N ILE A 170 18.77 -16.56 12.53
CA ILE A 170 18.51 -17.38 13.70
C ILE A 170 19.85 -17.59 14.41
N GLY A 171 19.91 -17.40 15.72
CA GLY A 171 21.13 -17.66 16.48
C GLY A 171 21.05 -17.24 17.94
N TYR A 172 22.18 -17.32 18.63
CA TYR A 172 22.33 -16.86 20.01
C TYR A 172 22.10 -15.35 20.14
N GLY A 173 21.69 -14.91 21.32
CA GLY A 173 21.68 -13.48 21.66
C GLY A 173 21.61 -13.21 23.15
N THR A 174 21.58 -11.93 23.48
CA THR A 174 21.47 -11.44 24.85
C THR A 174 20.41 -10.36 24.93
N LYS A 175 19.93 -10.05 26.14
CA LYS A 175 18.98 -8.97 26.36
C LYS A 175 19.46 -7.64 25.76
N GLU A 176 20.72 -7.26 25.97
CA GLU A 176 21.32 -6.05 25.42
C GLU A 176 21.48 -6.13 23.89
N GLY A 177 21.83 -7.31 23.37
CA GLY A 177 21.92 -7.58 21.94
C GLY A 177 20.57 -7.38 21.25
N TYR A 178 19.50 -7.95 21.81
CA TYR A 178 18.15 -7.79 21.25
C TYR A 178 17.67 -6.35 21.30
N GLN A 179 17.94 -5.63 22.41
CA GLN A 179 17.55 -4.23 22.57
C GLN A 179 18.24 -3.30 21.57
N SER A 180 19.52 -3.58 21.25
CA SER A 180 20.34 -2.78 20.32
C SER A 180 20.22 -3.20 18.86
N SER A 181 19.58 -4.34 18.59
CA SER A 181 19.44 -4.89 17.24
C SER A 181 18.62 -3.99 16.32
N SER A 182 19.09 -3.84 15.07
CA SER A 182 18.40 -3.14 13.99
C SER A 182 17.21 -3.92 13.44
N TYR A 183 17.09 -5.22 13.74
CA TYR A 183 15.98 -6.04 13.27
C TYR A 183 14.64 -5.51 13.78
N LEU A 184 13.66 -5.39 12.89
CA LEU A 184 12.33 -4.88 13.19
C LEU A 184 11.49 -5.88 13.99
N ASN A 185 11.68 -7.17 13.72
CA ASN A 185 10.96 -8.25 14.38
C ASN A 185 11.94 -9.21 15.03
N ILE A 186 11.74 -9.52 16.31
CA ILE A 186 12.58 -10.43 17.09
C ILE A 186 11.70 -11.20 18.05
N PHE A 187 11.69 -12.53 17.95
CA PHE A 187 11.17 -13.43 18.99
C PHE A 187 12.32 -14.25 19.56
N SER A 188 12.53 -14.17 20.87
CA SER A 188 13.48 -15.05 21.54
C SER A 188 12.94 -16.48 21.62
N GLY A 189 13.83 -17.44 21.81
CA GLY A 189 13.55 -18.85 22.00
C GLY A 189 14.69 -19.54 22.70
N ALA A 190 14.50 -20.83 22.95
CA ALA A 190 15.49 -21.69 23.59
C ALA A 190 15.09 -23.17 23.52
N PRO A 191 16.04 -24.10 23.44
CA PRO A 191 17.44 -23.83 23.19
C PRO A 191 17.73 -23.51 21.71
N VAL A 192 18.89 -22.93 21.43
CA VAL A 192 19.50 -22.98 20.10
C VAL A 192 19.81 -24.45 19.82
N LEU A 193 19.27 -24.99 18.72
CA LEU A 193 19.36 -26.40 18.38
C LEU A 193 20.57 -26.67 17.49
N ILE A 194 20.75 -25.82 16.47
CA ILE A 194 21.83 -25.90 15.49
C ILE A 194 22.39 -24.48 15.29
N ASP A 195 23.72 -24.35 15.36
CA ASP A 195 24.45 -23.10 15.13
C ASP A 195 25.60 -23.36 14.15
N ASP A 196 25.50 -22.78 12.95
CA ASP A 196 26.41 -23.03 11.82
C ASP A 196 26.72 -24.53 11.64
N TYR A 197 25.65 -25.31 11.41
CA TYR A 197 25.66 -26.77 11.26
C TYR A 197 26.07 -27.58 12.51
N LYS A 198 26.50 -26.93 13.60
CA LYS A 198 26.86 -27.62 14.85
C LYS A 198 25.61 -27.91 15.67
N LYS A 199 25.49 -29.15 16.12
CA LYS A 199 24.35 -29.69 16.88
C LYS A 199 24.36 -29.29 18.36
N VAL A 200 24.46 -28.00 18.65
CA VAL A 200 24.64 -27.44 19.99
C VAL A 200 23.51 -27.80 20.97
N GLY A 201 22.29 -28.03 20.48
CA GLY A 201 21.16 -28.44 21.31
C GLY A 201 21.27 -29.85 21.91
N GLU A 202 22.19 -30.70 21.43
CA GLU A 202 22.44 -32.01 22.04
C GLU A 202 23.05 -31.90 23.44
N ASP A 203 23.78 -30.81 23.70
CA ASP A 203 24.55 -30.59 24.93
C ASP A 203 23.87 -29.58 25.87
N PHE A 204 22.75 -28.97 25.46
CA PHE A 204 22.08 -27.90 26.20
C PHE A 204 21.75 -28.25 27.66
N ILE A 205 21.25 -29.47 27.93
CA ILE A 205 20.89 -29.88 29.30
C ILE A 205 22.10 -30.32 30.15
N GLY A 206 23.29 -30.41 29.54
CA GLY A 206 24.50 -30.90 30.18
C GLY A 206 24.45 -32.39 30.56
N ASP A 207 25.38 -32.80 31.42
CA ASP A 207 25.40 -34.16 31.99
C ASP A 207 24.35 -34.29 33.09
N VAL A 208 23.33 -35.09 32.82
CA VAL A 208 22.23 -35.41 33.75
C VAL A 208 22.30 -36.85 34.26
N THR A 209 23.46 -37.51 34.12
CA THR A 209 23.65 -38.88 34.57
C THR A 209 23.32 -39.01 36.06
N GLY A 210 22.46 -39.98 36.39
CA GLY A 210 22.02 -40.21 37.77
C GLY A 210 20.92 -39.27 38.27
N ILE A 211 20.45 -38.31 37.46
CA ILE A 211 19.35 -37.41 37.80
C ILE A 211 18.03 -37.95 37.23
N ASN A 212 17.02 -38.13 38.08
CA ASN A 212 15.66 -38.37 37.60
C ASN A 212 15.02 -37.04 37.17
N LEU A 213 14.98 -36.77 35.87
CA LEU A 213 14.47 -35.49 35.36
C LEU A 213 13.02 -35.21 35.77
N ASN A 214 12.19 -36.24 35.98
CA ASN A 214 10.78 -36.05 36.35
C ASN A 214 10.58 -35.52 37.78
N THR A 215 11.61 -35.53 38.62
CA THR A 215 11.54 -34.99 39.99
C THR A 215 11.97 -33.53 40.08
N LEU A 216 12.56 -32.95 39.02
CA LEU A 216 12.91 -31.53 38.98
C LEU A 216 11.65 -30.67 38.79
N ASP A 217 11.74 -29.37 39.07
CA ASP A 217 10.69 -28.42 38.73
C ASP A 217 10.37 -28.46 37.22
N TYR A 218 9.10 -28.23 36.85
CA TYR A 218 8.71 -28.25 35.44
C TYR A 218 9.44 -27.19 34.61
N GLU A 219 9.73 -26.03 35.20
CA GLU A 219 10.43 -24.93 34.55
C GLU A 219 11.96 -25.08 34.57
N ASP A 220 12.49 -26.11 35.23
CA ASP A 220 13.92 -26.45 35.16
C ASP A 220 14.26 -26.89 33.73
N TYR A 221 15.21 -26.19 33.09
CA TYR A 221 15.60 -26.44 31.71
C TYR A 221 15.99 -27.90 31.45
N ARG A 222 16.59 -28.59 32.42
CA ARG A 222 17.00 -30.00 32.29
C ARG A 222 15.80 -30.92 32.18
N ARG A 223 14.75 -30.68 32.94
CA ARG A 223 13.49 -31.41 32.80
C ARG A 223 12.76 -30.95 31.54
N HIS A 224 12.53 -29.65 31.39
CA HIS A 224 11.73 -29.08 30.32
C HIS A 224 12.25 -29.46 28.92
N GLN A 225 13.57 -29.50 28.74
CA GLN A 225 14.20 -29.84 27.46
C GLN A 225 14.71 -31.30 27.41
N GLY A 226 14.95 -31.94 28.55
CA GLY A 226 15.46 -33.32 28.62
C GLY A 226 14.41 -34.41 28.65
N VAL A 227 13.12 -34.09 28.80
CA VAL A 227 12.01 -35.04 28.60
C VAL A 227 11.23 -34.75 27.31
N ARG A 228 10.48 -35.74 26.83
CA ARG A 228 9.70 -35.61 25.59
C ARG A 228 8.47 -34.76 25.76
N HIS A 229 8.33 -33.79 24.86
CA HIS A 229 7.14 -32.94 24.75
C HIS A 229 6.81 -32.71 23.27
N PRO A 230 5.58 -32.24 22.96
CA PRO A 230 5.35 -31.53 21.73
C PRO A 230 6.33 -30.36 21.62
N ARG A 231 6.84 -30.09 20.42
CA ARG A 231 7.85 -29.06 20.18
C ARG A 231 7.46 -28.21 18.98
N THR A 232 7.82 -26.94 19.05
CA THR A 232 7.79 -26.04 17.91
C THR A 232 9.22 -25.55 17.68
N ALA A 233 9.67 -25.52 16.44
CA ALA A 233 11.01 -25.04 16.10
C ALA A 233 10.99 -24.28 14.78
N VAL A 234 12.00 -23.45 14.60
CA VAL A 234 12.29 -22.75 13.35
C VAL A 234 13.72 -23.08 12.92
N ALA A 235 13.96 -23.23 11.62
CA ALA A 235 15.30 -23.48 11.10
C ALA A 235 15.53 -22.79 9.76
N LEU A 236 16.77 -22.41 9.49
CA LEU A 236 17.18 -21.73 8.26
C LEU A 236 18.28 -22.54 7.57
N THR A 237 18.06 -22.89 6.31
CA THR A 237 19.08 -23.55 5.46
C THR A 237 20.01 -22.52 4.83
N GLU A 238 21.18 -22.96 4.33
CA GLU A 238 22.10 -22.09 3.57
C GLU A 238 21.46 -21.42 2.34
N ASN A 239 20.46 -22.07 1.74
CA ASN A 239 19.77 -21.58 0.53
C ASN A 239 18.54 -20.71 0.86
N ASN A 240 18.55 -20.09 2.05
CA ASN A 240 17.49 -19.21 2.54
C ASN A 240 16.10 -19.87 2.55
N LYS A 241 16.02 -21.18 2.84
CA LYS A 241 14.75 -21.86 3.11
C LYS A 241 14.47 -21.81 4.60
N LEU A 242 13.35 -21.20 4.99
CA LEU A 242 12.84 -21.22 6.36
C LEU A 242 11.97 -22.46 6.56
N LEU A 243 12.26 -23.21 7.62
CA LEU A 243 11.48 -24.36 8.04
C LEU A 243 10.71 -23.99 9.31
N LEU A 244 9.38 -24.05 9.26
CA LEU A 244 8.50 -23.98 10.42
C LEU A 244 8.13 -25.41 10.83
N VAL A 245 8.46 -25.80 12.05
CA VAL A 245 8.40 -27.21 12.49
C VAL A 245 7.46 -27.34 13.69
N THR A 246 6.54 -28.32 13.63
CA THR A 246 5.76 -28.77 14.78
C THR A 246 5.88 -30.28 14.94
N ILE A 247 6.14 -30.71 16.17
CA ILE A 247 6.26 -32.10 16.57
C ILE A 247 5.17 -32.36 17.59
N ASP A 248 4.25 -33.26 17.30
CA ASP A 248 3.20 -33.63 18.26
C ASP A 248 3.80 -34.51 19.37
N GLY A 249 3.14 -34.56 20.52
CA GLY A 249 3.66 -35.30 21.67
C GLY A 249 2.55 -35.72 22.63
N ARG A 250 2.92 -36.44 23.70
CA ARG A 250 2.02 -36.88 24.80
C ARG A 250 0.96 -37.92 24.39
N PHE A 251 1.07 -38.53 23.21
CA PHE A 251 0.19 -39.60 22.77
C PHE A 251 0.99 -40.84 22.35
N PRO A 252 0.40 -42.06 22.39
CA PRO A 252 1.06 -43.26 21.88
C PRO A 252 1.51 -43.17 20.41
N GLU A 253 0.76 -42.41 19.60
CA GLU A 253 1.02 -42.16 18.18
C GLU A 253 2.09 -41.10 17.94
N SER A 254 2.37 -40.24 18.93
CA SER A 254 3.51 -39.32 18.91
C SER A 254 3.95 -39.03 20.34
N ALA A 255 5.10 -39.55 20.74
CA ALA A 255 5.62 -39.34 22.09
C ALA A 255 6.12 -37.90 22.30
N GLY A 256 6.53 -37.24 21.22
CA GLY A 256 7.24 -35.97 21.24
C GLY A 256 8.75 -36.18 21.32
N MET A 257 9.49 -35.08 21.42
CA MET A 257 10.96 -35.11 21.41
C MET A 257 11.54 -34.31 22.57
N THR A 258 12.69 -34.77 23.07
CA THR A 258 13.64 -33.95 23.85
C THR A 258 14.31 -32.94 22.92
N ALA A 259 14.91 -31.86 23.45
CA ALA A 259 15.67 -30.91 22.61
C ALA A 259 16.79 -31.61 21.81
N LYS A 260 17.49 -32.55 22.44
CA LYS A 260 18.50 -33.40 21.78
C LYS A 260 17.93 -34.18 20.60
N GLU A 261 16.75 -34.79 20.78
CA GLU A 261 16.07 -35.52 19.70
C GLU A 261 15.61 -34.60 18.57
N VAL A 262 15.13 -33.38 18.87
CA VAL A 262 14.81 -32.38 17.82
C VAL A 262 16.05 -31.98 17.05
N THR A 263 17.16 -31.68 17.74
CA THR A 263 18.44 -31.33 17.10
C THR A 263 18.90 -32.44 16.15
N GLN A 264 18.89 -33.69 16.62
CA GLN A 264 19.28 -34.85 15.81
C GLN A 264 18.32 -35.07 14.63
N PHE A 265 17.01 -34.92 14.85
CA PHE A 265 16.00 -35.05 13.81
C PHE A 265 16.21 -34.01 12.70
N MET A 266 16.34 -32.73 13.05
CA MET A 266 16.56 -31.65 12.10
C MET A 266 17.89 -31.82 11.34
N ALA A 267 18.96 -32.19 12.04
CA ALA A 267 20.27 -32.43 11.43
C ALA A 267 20.25 -33.59 10.42
N ASN A 268 19.51 -34.67 10.73
CA ASN A 268 19.44 -35.85 9.87
C ASN A 268 18.59 -35.63 8.61
N TYR A 269 17.42 -35.00 8.74
CA TYR A 269 16.47 -34.88 7.64
C TYR A 269 16.66 -33.62 6.79
N PHE A 270 17.02 -32.49 7.40
CA PHE A 270 17.05 -31.19 6.73
C PHE A 270 18.44 -30.55 6.73
N ALA A 271 19.28 -30.88 7.71
CA ALA A 271 20.61 -30.30 7.92
C ALA A 271 20.67 -28.77 7.75
N PRO A 272 19.80 -28.01 8.47
CA PRO A 272 19.78 -26.56 8.36
C PRO A 272 21.09 -25.97 8.90
N GLN A 273 21.43 -24.77 8.45
CA GLN A 273 22.58 -24.03 8.97
C GLN A 273 22.32 -23.55 10.40
N TYR A 274 21.09 -23.09 10.69
CA TYR A 274 20.67 -22.61 12.00
C TYR A 274 19.32 -23.19 12.39
N ALA A 275 19.11 -23.49 13.67
CA ALA A 275 17.81 -23.92 14.19
C ALA A 275 17.62 -23.48 15.64
N LEU A 276 16.38 -23.12 15.99
CA LEU A 276 15.97 -22.63 17.31
C LEU A 276 14.67 -23.28 17.73
N ASN A 277 14.61 -23.73 18.99
CA ASN A 277 13.38 -24.20 19.60
C ASN A 277 12.54 -23.01 20.11
N MET A 278 11.24 -23.07 19.84
CA MET A 278 10.22 -22.09 20.25
C MET A 278 9.33 -22.68 21.36
N ASP A 279 8.28 -21.96 21.77
CA ASP A 279 7.37 -22.48 22.80
C ASP A 279 6.68 -23.77 22.34
N GLY A 280 6.62 -24.76 23.22
CA GLY A 280 6.20 -26.11 22.90
C GLY A 280 4.98 -26.57 23.71
N GLY A 281 4.86 -27.87 23.92
CA GLY A 281 3.83 -28.44 24.77
C GLY A 281 2.41 -28.18 24.26
N GLY A 282 1.55 -27.60 25.11
CA GLY A 282 0.18 -27.25 24.72
C GLY A 282 0.10 -26.14 23.68
N SER A 283 1.18 -25.36 23.51
CA SER A 283 1.26 -24.25 22.56
C SER A 283 1.50 -24.73 21.12
N THR A 284 2.09 -25.93 20.93
CA THR A 284 2.47 -26.45 19.61
C THR A 284 1.27 -26.59 18.68
N THR A 285 1.21 -25.67 17.71
CA THR A 285 0.15 -25.63 16.71
C THR A 285 0.72 -25.16 15.38
N MET A 286 0.35 -25.84 14.29
CA MET A 286 0.61 -25.42 12.92
C MET A 286 -0.70 -25.17 12.19
N PHE A 287 -0.75 -24.03 11.51
CA PHE A 287 -1.82 -23.64 10.60
C PHE A 287 -1.32 -23.73 9.15
N ILE A 288 -2.16 -24.25 8.27
CA ILE A 288 -1.99 -24.19 6.81
C ILE A 288 -3.37 -23.91 6.21
N LYS A 289 -3.48 -22.85 5.40
CA LYS A 289 -4.76 -22.44 4.78
C LYS A 289 -5.36 -23.59 3.97
N ASP A 290 -6.67 -23.76 4.09
CA ASP A 290 -7.47 -24.78 3.41
C ASP A 290 -7.07 -26.25 3.67
N LYS A 291 -6.24 -26.52 4.67
CA LYS A 291 -5.86 -27.89 5.09
C LYS A 291 -6.34 -28.24 6.50
N GLY A 292 -6.29 -29.53 6.82
CA GLY A 292 -6.63 -30.05 8.14
C GLY A 292 -8.05 -29.64 8.56
N TYR A 293 -8.26 -29.45 9.85
CA TYR A 293 -9.54 -28.95 10.37
C TYR A 293 -9.42 -27.44 10.66
N LYS A 294 -10.13 -26.62 9.88
CA LYS A 294 -10.06 -25.14 9.97
C LYS A 294 -8.62 -24.61 9.89
N GLY A 295 -7.78 -25.25 9.07
CA GLY A 295 -6.38 -24.91 8.89
C GLY A 295 -5.42 -25.59 9.86
N VAL A 296 -5.88 -26.23 10.94
CA VAL A 296 -5.00 -26.91 11.90
C VAL A 296 -4.63 -28.30 11.39
N VAL A 297 -3.33 -28.54 11.16
CA VAL A 297 -2.83 -29.78 10.53
C VAL A 297 -2.18 -30.77 11.50
N ASN A 298 -1.73 -30.31 12.66
CA ASN A 298 -1.19 -31.16 13.72
C ASN A 298 -2.29 -31.49 14.76
N TYR A 299 -1.92 -32.20 15.84
CA TYR A 299 -2.81 -32.55 16.95
C TYR A 299 -2.41 -31.82 18.25
N PRO A 300 -2.76 -30.52 18.41
CA PRO A 300 -2.48 -29.76 19.61
C PRO A 300 -3.03 -30.42 20.89
N THR A 301 -2.33 -30.24 22.02
CA THR A 301 -2.53 -31.09 23.21
C THR A 301 -3.16 -30.40 24.41
N ASP A 302 -3.58 -29.14 24.31
CA ASP A 302 -4.05 -28.36 25.47
C ASP A 302 -5.41 -28.85 26.02
N ASN A 303 -6.16 -29.60 25.22
CA ASN A 303 -7.41 -30.25 25.63
C ASN A 303 -7.23 -31.72 26.06
N GLU A 304 -5.99 -32.20 26.16
CA GLU A 304 -5.63 -33.58 26.53
C GLU A 304 -6.17 -34.67 25.60
N LYS A 305 -6.61 -34.31 24.38
CA LYS A 305 -7.16 -35.25 23.38
C LYS A 305 -6.34 -35.18 22.10
N ARG A 306 -6.20 -36.32 21.43
CA ARG A 306 -5.57 -36.38 20.11
C ARG A 306 -6.58 -35.99 19.04
N ASP A 307 -6.82 -34.68 18.93
CA ASP A 307 -7.69 -34.08 17.91
C ASP A 307 -7.13 -32.72 17.44
N HIS A 308 -7.81 -32.08 16.48
CA HIS A 308 -7.38 -30.78 15.95
C HIS A 308 -7.93 -29.58 16.74
N TYR A 309 -8.61 -29.80 17.87
CA TYR A 309 -9.31 -28.76 18.64
C TYR A 309 -8.50 -28.25 19.82
N GLY A 310 -7.43 -28.94 20.23
CA GLY A 310 -6.65 -28.65 21.43
C GLY A 310 -5.68 -27.48 21.35
N GLN A 311 -5.85 -26.52 20.43
CA GLN A 311 -4.93 -25.39 20.28
C GLN A 311 -5.09 -24.41 21.46
N ARG A 312 -3.97 -24.06 22.09
CA ARG A 312 -3.93 -23.07 23.17
C ARG A 312 -4.16 -21.65 22.63
N LYS A 313 -4.79 -20.80 23.44
CA LYS A 313 -4.84 -19.35 23.18
C LYS A 313 -3.51 -18.70 23.57
N LEU A 314 -2.83 -18.10 22.61
CA LEU A 314 -1.49 -17.53 22.74
C LEU A 314 -1.47 -16.06 22.33
N ARG A 315 -0.36 -15.38 22.63
CA ARG A 315 -0.14 -13.98 22.23
C ARG A 315 0.70 -13.83 20.99
N THR A 316 1.60 -14.77 20.73
CA THR A 316 2.62 -14.62 19.69
C THR A 316 2.55 -15.70 18.63
N PHE A 317 2.70 -15.30 17.37
CA PHE A 317 2.63 -16.20 16.20
C PHE A 317 3.62 -15.75 15.12
N ILE A 318 4.15 -16.71 14.37
CA ILE A 318 4.92 -16.45 13.14
C ILE A 318 4.05 -16.92 11.99
N LEU A 319 3.61 -15.99 11.15
CA LEU A 319 2.74 -16.26 10.01
C LEU A 319 3.54 -16.14 8.73
N VAL A 320 3.27 -17.06 7.80
CA VAL A 320 3.70 -16.95 6.40
C VAL A 320 2.54 -16.35 5.64
N LYS A 321 2.81 -15.27 4.95
CA LYS A 321 1.86 -14.64 4.04
C LYS A 321 2.42 -14.81 2.65
N LYS A 322 1.53 -15.12 1.72
CA LYS A 322 1.82 -14.78 0.36
C LYS A 322 1.67 -13.26 0.32
N LYS A 323 2.73 -12.54 -0.04
CA LYS A 323 2.53 -11.28 -0.73
C LYS A 323 1.62 -11.68 -1.87
N SER A 324 0.34 -11.32 -1.80
CA SER A 324 -0.49 -11.40 -2.97
C SER A 324 0.38 -10.80 -4.05
N GLY A 325 0.64 -11.57 -5.12
CA GLY A 325 1.08 -10.97 -6.35
C GLY A 325 -0.02 -9.97 -6.60
N ASP A 326 0.18 -8.74 -6.14
CA ASP A 326 -0.43 -7.60 -6.75
C ASP A 326 0.06 -7.82 -8.18
N GLY A 327 -0.82 -8.34 -9.04
CA GLY A 327 -0.76 -7.89 -10.41
C GLY A 327 -0.66 -6.36 -10.37
N ASP A 328 -0.42 -5.73 -11.50
CA ASP A 328 -0.40 -4.26 -11.52
C ASP A 328 -1.64 -3.66 -10.82
N PHE A 329 -2.74 -4.43 -10.72
CA PHE A 329 -3.97 -4.17 -9.97
C PHE A 329 -4.49 -5.41 -9.22
N ALA A 330 -5.42 -5.23 -8.26
CA ALA A 330 -6.10 -6.31 -7.51
C ALA A 330 -7.04 -7.18 -8.38
N GLY A 331 -7.24 -6.79 -9.63
CA GLY A 331 -8.10 -7.45 -10.61
C GLY A 331 -8.48 -6.49 -11.74
N GLY A 332 -9.25 -7.00 -12.70
CA GLY A 332 -9.68 -6.23 -13.86
C GLY A 332 -8.67 -6.21 -15.01
N ASP A 333 -9.16 -5.84 -16.19
CA ASP A 333 -8.35 -5.65 -17.41
C ASP A 333 -8.34 -4.19 -17.89
N GLY A 334 -8.94 -3.29 -17.11
CA GLY A 334 -9.00 -1.86 -17.40
C GLY A 334 -10.09 -1.47 -18.39
N THR A 335 -10.98 -2.39 -18.79
CA THR A 335 -12.15 -2.07 -19.61
C THR A 335 -13.32 -1.56 -18.76
N GLU A 336 -14.33 -0.95 -19.40
CA GLU A 336 -15.51 -0.41 -18.72
C GLU A 336 -16.24 -1.45 -17.85
N ASN A 337 -16.40 -2.67 -18.38
CA ASN A 337 -17.10 -3.76 -17.70
C ASN A 337 -16.21 -4.49 -16.68
N ASN A 338 -14.90 -4.32 -16.77
CA ASN A 338 -13.93 -5.01 -15.93
C ASN A 338 -12.76 -4.08 -15.55
N PRO A 339 -13.04 -3.00 -14.78
CA PRO A 339 -12.07 -1.96 -14.48
C PRO A 339 -10.92 -2.51 -13.64
N PHE A 340 -9.73 -1.90 -13.77
CA PHE A 340 -8.62 -2.16 -12.88
C PHE A 340 -9.01 -1.84 -11.43
N LEU A 341 -8.91 -2.84 -10.55
CA LEU A 341 -9.28 -2.74 -9.14
C LEU A 341 -8.08 -2.30 -8.31
N ILE A 342 -8.24 -1.26 -7.50
CA ILE A 342 -7.17 -0.70 -6.67
C ILE A 342 -7.56 -0.79 -5.20
N SER A 343 -6.78 -1.54 -4.44
CA SER A 343 -6.92 -1.78 -3.00
C SER A 343 -5.69 -1.36 -2.19
N THR A 344 -4.55 -1.09 -2.84
CA THR A 344 -3.30 -0.70 -2.17
C THR A 344 -2.65 0.54 -2.81
N ALA A 345 -1.79 1.20 -2.04
CA ALA A 345 -1.01 2.34 -2.53
C ALA A 345 -0.05 1.96 -3.68
N ASN A 346 0.44 0.72 -3.70
CA ASN A 346 1.32 0.23 -4.77
C ASN A 346 0.53 0.04 -6.07
N GLN A 347 -0.65 -0.58 -6.02
CA GLN A 347 -1.55 -0.70 -7.18
C GLN A 347 -1.97 0.68 -7.72
N LEU A 348 -2.15 1.67 -6.84
CA LEU A 348 -2.37 3.06 -7.28
C LEU A 348 -1.15 3.61 -8.03
N GLN A 349 0.07 3.37 -7.56
CA GLN A 349 1.29 3.79 -8.26
C GLN A 349 1.49 3.07 -9.60
N ASN A 350 1.06 1.81 -9.73
CA ASN A 350 1.19 1.03 -10.96
C ASN A 350 0.44 1.62 -12.15
N MET A 351 -0.50 2.55 -11.94
CA MET A 351 -1.07 3.38 -13.00
C MET A 351 0.00 4.07 -13.87
N HIS A 352 1.15 4.41 -13.29
CA HIS A 352 2.26 5.03 -14.02
C HIS A 352 2.95 4.09 -15.03
N SER A 353 2.86 2.78 -14.80
CA SER A 353 3.55 1.74 -15.58
C SER A 353 2.70 1.21 -16.74
N LEU A 354 1.41 1.56 -16.80
CA LEU A 354 0.51 1.15 -17.87
C LEU A 354 0.94 1.66 -19.26
N ASN A 355 0.60 0.88 -20.30
CA ASN A 355 0.74 1.32 -21.68
C ASN A 355 -0.46 2.20 -22.09
N TRP A 356 -0.24 3.50 -22.15
CA TRP A 356 -1.30 4.47 -22.48
C TRP A 356 -1.60 4.60 -23.99
N SER A 357 -0.90 3.86 -24.84
CA SER A 357 -1.13 3.87 -26.29
C SER A 357 -2.55 3.39 -26.64
N GLY A 358 -3.24 4.13 -27.50
CA GLY A 358 -4.59 3.78 -27.96
C GLY A 358 -5.72 4.11 -26.97
N THR A 359 -5.41 4.66 -25.79
CA THR A 359 -6.43 4.99 -24.78
C THR A 359 -7.42 6.06 -25.23
N LYS A 360 -7.07 6.86 -26.25
CA LYS A 360 -8.01 7.78 -26.92
C LYS A 360 -9.27 7.08 -27.42
N THR A 361 -9.14 5.83 -27.89
CA THR A 361 -10.26 5.02 -28.40
C THR A 361 -10.75 4.04 -27.34
N ASN A 362 -9.84 3.45 -26.56
CA ASN A 362 -10.14 2.48 -25.51
C ASN A 362 -9.60 2.98 -24.16
N PRO A 363 -10.28 3.93 -23.49
CA PRO A 363 -9.78 4.50 -22.25
C PRO A 363 -9.70 3.44 -21.15
N TYR A 364 -8.78 3.64 -20.20
CA TYR A 364 -8.71 2.77 -19.03
C TYR A 364 -9.76 3.14 -17.99
N TYR A 365 -10.34 2.13 -17.36
CA TYR A 365 -11.28 2.26 -16.27
C TYR A 365 -10.64 1.74 -14.98
N PHE A 366 -10.71 2.55 -13.92
CA PHE A 366 -10.18 2.24 -12.60
C PHE A 366 -11.31 2.30 -11.57
N LYS A 367 -11.24 1.41 -10.57
CA LYS A 367 -12.17 1.41 -9.44
C LYS A 367 -11.44 1.14 -8.14
N LEU A 368 -11.65 1.98 -7.13
CA LEU A 368 -11.15 1.68 -5.79
C LEU A 368 -12.01 0.60 -5.11
N THR A 369 -11.36 -0.29 -4.39
CA THR A 369 -12.00 -1.32 -3.55
C THR A 369 -11.62 -1.18 -2.07
N ALA A 370 -10.74 -0.25 -1.75
CA ALA A 370 -10.37 0.14 -0.39
C ALA A 370 -9.96 1.62 -0.36
N ASP A 371 -9.98 2.20 0.85
CA ASP A 371 -9.32 3.48 1.10
C ASP A 371 -7.80 3.30 0.97
N ILE A 372 -7.13 4.27 0.36
CA ILE A 372 -5.69 4.21 0.07
C ILE A 372 -4.95 5.26 0.90
N ASP A 373 -3.90 4.86 1.61
CA ASP A 373 -3.00 5.79 2.30
C ASP A 373 -1.66 5.91 1.57
N MET A 374 -1.34 7.13 1.12
CA MET A 374 -0.12 7.47 0.39
C MET A 374 1.01 7.99 1.29
N ILE A 375 0.90 7.84 2.61
CA ILE A 375 1.94 8.24 3.55
C ILE A 375 3.30 7.63 3.16
N GLY A 376 4.35 8.46 3.24
CA GLY A 376 5.72 8.07 2.89
C GLY A 376 5.99 7.91 1.38
N ARG A 377 5.00 8.18 0.52
CA ARG A 377 5.12 8.02 -0.94
C ARG A 377 4.91 9.36 -1.65
N SER A 378 5.77 9.64 -2.63
CA SER A 378 5.59 10.77 -3.55
C SER A 378 4.68 10.37 -4.71
N TRP A 379 3.88 11.31 -5.19
CA TRP A 379 3.07 11.15 -6.39
C TRP A 379 3.53 12.11 -7.49
N THR A 380 3.46 11.65 -8.74
CA THR A 380 3.61 12.51 -9.92
C THR A 380 2.28 12.56 -10.66
N PRO A 381 1.85 13.70 -11.22
CA PRO A 381 0.60 13.74 -11.95
C PRO A 381 0.62 12.77 -13.13
N LEU A 382 -0.46 12.02 -13.33
CA LEU A 382 -0.51 10.99 -14.38
C LEU A 382 -0.29 11.59 -15.78
N ASN A 383 -0.87 12.75 -16.06
CA ASN A 383 -0.94 13.33 -17.40
C ASN A 383 -0.53 14.81 -17.39
N SER A 384 0.77 15.11 -17.34
CA SER A 384 1.29 16.48 -17.17
C SER A 384 2.08 17.03 -18.36
N ALA A 385 2.17 16.27 -19.46
CA ALA A 385 2.90 16.64 -20.67
C ALA A 385 2.04 16.49 -21.93
N ASP A 386 2.16 17.47 -22.83
CA ASP A 386 1.58 17.41 -24.17
C ASP A 386 2.10 16.16 -24.90
N PRO A 387 1.26 15.40 -25.63
CA PRO A 387 -0.11 15.71 -26.11
C PRO A 387 -1.28 15.41 -25.15
N TYR A 388 -1.01 15.09 -23.89
CA TYR A 388 -2.00 14.75 -22.85
C TYR A 388 -2.85 13.50 -23.16
N GLU A 389 -2.23 12.46 -23.71
CA GLU A 389 -2.90 11.29 -24.28
C GLU A 389 -3.23 10.17 -23.30
N ARG A 390 -3.37 10.45 -21.99
CA ARG A 390 -3.78 9.46 -20.98
C ARG A 390 -5.28 9.58 -20.67
N PHE A 391 -6.10 8.92 -21.47
CA PHE A 391 -7.56 8.93 -21.34
C PHE A 391 -8.03 7.87 -20.34
N LEU A 392 -8.81 8.27 -19.34
CA LEU A 392 -9.25 7.37 -18.27
C LEU A 392 -10.59 7.75 -17.63
N HIS A 393 -11.19 6.75 -16.98
CA HIS A 393 -12.32 6.89 -16.08
C HIS A 393 -11.98 6.31 -14.71
N PHE A 394 -12.11 7.12 -13.66
CA PHE A 394 -11.74 6.73 -12.29
C PHE A 394 -12.95 6.78 -11.36
N ASP A 395 -13.40 5.61 -10.89
CA ASP A 395 -14.46 5.51 -9.89
C ASP A 395 -13.85 5.27 -8.51
N GLY A 396 -13.92 6.28 -7.64
CA GLY A 396 -13.53 6.14 -6.24
C GLY A 396 -14.45 5.18 -5.48
N ASN A 397 -15.63 4.85 -6.01
CA ASN A 397 -16.56 3.88 -5.43
C ASN A 397 -16.89 4.14 -3.95
N GLY A 398 -16.89 5.41 -3.54
CA GLY A 398 -17.11 5.81 -2.15
C GLY A 398 -15.89 5.61 -1.24
N HIS A 399 -14.69 5.53 -1.79
CA HIS A 399 -13.42 5.47 -1.06
C HIS A 399 -12.67 6.79 -1.10
N ILE A 400 -11.62 6.85 -0.28
CA ILE A 400 -10.73 8.01 -0.18
C ILE A 400 -9.27 7.65 -0.41
N ILE A 401 -8.49 8.62 -0.89
CA ILE A 401 -7.03 8.57 -0.96
C ILE A 401 -6.49 9.61 0.01
N LYS A 402 -5.69 9.17 0.99
CA LYS A 402 -5.13 10.00 2.07
C LYS A 402 -3.68 10.36 1.81
N ASN A 403 -3.24 11.50 2.33
CA ASN A 403 -1.83 11.90 2.43
C ASN A 403 -1.11 11.98 1.07
N LEU A 404 -1.85 12.32 0.01
CA LEU A 404 -1.32 12.41 -1.34
C LEU A 404 -0.44 13.67 -1.48
N LYS A 405 0.84 13.48 -1.78
CA LYS A 405 1.82 14.57 -1.91
C LYS A 405 2.38 14.68 -3.31
N VAL A 406 2.32 15.88 -3.88
CA VAL A 406 2.90 16.21 -5.19
C VAL A 406 3.85 17.40 -5.03
N ALA A 407 5.14 17.15 -5.27
CA ALA A 407 6.15 18.20 -5.30
C ALA A 407 5.94 19.14 -6.50
N LYS A 408 6.46 20.37 -6.39
CA LYS A 408 6.26 21.43 -7.39
C LYS A 408 6.58 20.97 -8.82
N THR A 409 5.55 20.80 -9.62
CA THR A 409 5.64 20.33 -11.01
C THR A 409 4.57 20.96 -11.90
N SER A 410 4.69 20.79 -13.23
CA SER A 410 3.64 21.22 -14.17
C SER A 410 2.36 20.45 -13.89
N TYR A 411 1.24 21.16 -13.73
CA TYR A 411 -0.06 20.61 -13.40
C TYR A 411 -0.04 19.74 -12.14
N GLY A 412 0.70 20.16 -11.11
CA GLY A 412 0.79 19.45 -9.82
C GLY A 412 -0.59 19.14 -9.24
N SER A 413 -0.96 17.85 -9.27
CA SER A 413 -2.28 17.31 -8.92
C SER A 413 -2.26 15.77 -9.04
N PHE A 414 -3.37 15.10 -8.71
CA PHE A 414 -3.50 13.65 -8.90
C PHE A 414 -3.40 13.24 -10.39
N PHE A 415 -4.22 13.83 -11.27
CA PHE A 415 -4.25 13.46 -12.69
C PHE A 415 -3.33 14.28 -13.59
N GLY A 416 -2.93 15.49 -13.19
CA GLY A 416 -2.36 16.47 -14.12
C GLY A 416 -3.47 17.10 -14.94
N ILE A 417 -3.67 16.58 -16.14
CA ILE A 417 -4.79 16.88 -17.02
C ILE A 417 -5.74 15.68 -17.06
N LEU A 418 -6.95 15.86 -16.52
CA LEU A 418 -7.98 14.83 -16.56
C LEU A 418 -8.77 14.93 -17.87
N VAL A 419 -8.47 14.04 -18.83
CA VAL A 419 -9.29 13.79 -20.03
C VAL A 419 -10.05 12.47 -19.82
N GLY A 420 -11.39 12.56 -19.74
CA GLY A 420 -12.25 11.48 -19.26
C GLY A 420 -13.00 11.86 -17.98
N SER A 421 -13.09 10.98 -16.98
CA SER A 421 -13.86 11.28 -15.77
C SER A 421 -13.28 10.76 -14.45
N CYS A 422 -13.64 11.42 -13.36
CA CYS A 422 -13.45 10.94 -12.00
C CYS A 422 -14.73 11.14 -11.19
N LYS A 423 -15.15 10.12 -10.43
CA LYS A 423 -16.34 10.20 -9.59
C LYS A 423 -16.20 9.50 -8.24
N ASN A 424 -17.02 9.90 -7.27
CA ASN A 424 -17.19 9.24 -5.97
C ASN A 424 -15.88 9.05 -5.18
N LEU A 425 -15.00 10.05 -5.21
CA LEU A 425 -13.65 9.99 -4.63
C LEU A 425 -13.39 11.17 -3.69
N GLY A 426 -12.84 10.89 -2.51
CA GLY A 426 -12.26 11.91 -1.62
C GLY A 426 -10.74 11.91 -1.68
N LEU A 427 -10.12 13.08 -1.86
CA LEU A 427 -8.67 13.27 -1.67
C LEU A 427 -8.43 13.99 -0.34
N VAL A 428 -8.01 13.24 0.66
CA VAL A 428 -7.93 13.70 2.06
C VAL A 428 -6.49 14.05 2.42
N ASN A 429 -6.29 15.20 3.06
CA ASN A 429 -5.00 15.69 3.51
C ASN A 429 -3.96 15.76 2.37
N VAL A 430 -4.33 16.40 1.25
CA VAL A 430 -3.40 16.58 0.13
C VAL A 430 -2.36 17.65 0.42
N ASP A 431 -1.16 17.49 -0.13
CA ASP A 431 -0.11 18.53 -0.16
C ASP A 431 0.37 18.69 -1.60
N MET A 432 -0.23 19.65 -2.30
CA MET A 432 -0.07 19.81 -3.76
C MET A 432 0.65 21.11 -4.09
N GLU A 433 1.72 21.01 -4.87
CA GLU A 433 2.41 22.16 -5.44
C GLU A 433 2.47 22.09 -6.97
N SER A 434 1.98 23.14 -7.64
CA SER A 434 2.04 23.29 -9.10
C SER A 434 2.89 24.48 -9.53
N SER A 435 3.62 24.33 -10.64
CA SER A 435 4.36 25.42 -11.29
C SER A 435 3.51 26.22 -12.28
N ASN A 436 2.25 25.82 -12.54
CA ASN A 436 1.27 26.51 -13.38
C ASN A 436 -0.16 26.35 -12.81
N GLY A 437 -1.11 25.83 -13.59
CA GLY A 437 -2.45 25.49 -13.10
C GLY A 437 -2.40 24.33 -12.09
N GLY A 438 -3.11 24.42 -10.97
CA GLY A 438 -3.02 23.43 -9.89
C GLY A 438 -4.38 23.11 -9.26
N GLY A 439 -4.52 21.89 -8.78
CA GLY A 439 -5.72 21.39 -8.11
C GLY A 439 -5.46 20.07 -7.40
N ALA A 440 -6.32 19.64 -6.48
CA ALA A 440 -6.17 18.32 -5.88
C ALA A 440 -6.32 17.20 -6.92
N PHE A 441 -7.34 17.31 -7.78
CA PHE A 441 -7.63 16.31 -8.82
C PHE A 441 -6.88 16.61 -10.11
N GLY A 442 -6.83 17.87 -10.55
CA GLY A 442 -6.22 18.23 -11.83
C GLY A 442 -5.76 19.68 -11.88
N GLY A 443 -4.62 19.94 -12.50
CA GLY A 443 -4.30 21.28 -12.99
C GLY A 443 -5.24 21.72 -14.13
N TYR A 444 -5.81 20.75 -14.84
CA TYR A 444 -6.80 20.96 -15.89
C TYR A 444 -7.86 19.83 -15.90
N LEU A 445 -9.12 20.19 -16.12
CA LEU A 445 -10.21 19.29 -16.45
C LEU A 445 -10.56 19.44 -17.93
N GLY A 446 -10.26 18.41 -18.71
CA GLY A 446 -10.17 18.50 -20.17
C GLY A 446 -8.96 19.33 -20.61
N VAL A 447 -9.03 19.93 -21.79
CA VAL A 447 -8.03 20.89 -22.28
C VAL A 447 -8.68 22.21 -22.66
N LYS A 448 -7.89 23.27 -22.85
CA LYS A 448 -8.41 24.62 -23.14
C LYS A 448 -9.34 24.67 -24.34
N THR A 449 -8.94 24.02 -25.44
CA THR A 449 -9.71 23.98 -26.69
C THR A 449 -9.67 22.54 -27.19
N PRO A 450 -10.60 21.66 -26.76
CA PRO A 450 -10.58 20.27 -27.12
C PRO A 450 -10.93 20.07 -28.60
N ASP A 451 -10.01 19.45 -29.34
CA ASP A 451 -10.17 19.07 -30.75
C ASP A 451 -11.13 17.88 -30.95
N VAL A 452 -11.36 17.10 -29.88
CA VAL A 452 -12.31 15.99 -29.86
C VAL A 452 -13.04 15.92 -28.51
N PRO A 453 -14.27 15.37 -28.46
CA PRO A 453 -15.03 15.17 -27.21
C PRO A 453 -14.26 14.45 -26.11
N ALA A 454 -13.43 13.46 -26.45
CA ALA A 454 -12.64 12.70 -25.49
C ALA A 454 -11.63 13.56 -24.70
N LYS A 455 -11.27 14.77 -25.18
CA LYS A 455 -10.40 15.71 -24.45
C LYS A 455 -11.16 16.70 -23.56
N THR A 456 -12.45 16.48 -23.33
CA THR A 456 -13.19 17.11 -22.23
C THR A 456 -13.00 16.30 -20.94
N GLY A 457 -13.39 16.86 -19.79
CA GLY A 457 -13.24 16.19 -18.50
C GLY A 457 -14.46 16.34 -17.60
N ARG A 458 -14.73 15.35 -16.76
CA ARG A 458 -15.86 15.37 -15.81
C ARG A 458 -15.42 14.96 -14.40
N LEU A 459 -15.75 15.78 -13.39
CA LEU A 459 -15.49 15.50 -11.98
C LEU A 459 -16.82 15.52 -11.20
N GLU A 460 -17.17 14.43 -10.52
CA GLU A 460 -18.50 14.28 -9.91
C GLU A 460 -18.49 13.65 -8.53
N ASN A 461 -19.27 14.17 -7.60
CA ASN A 461 -19.42 13.57 -6.26
C ASN A 461 -18.06 13.41 -5.57
N CYS A 462 -17.16 14.37 -5.77
CA CYS A 462 -15.79 14.31 -5.28
C CYS A 462 -15.50 15.42 -4.27
N PHE A 463 -14.50 15.21 -3.42
CA PHE A 463 -14.04 16.26 -2.52
C PHE A 463 -12.54 16.25 -2.27
N SER A 464 -12.02 17.37 -1.78
CA SER A 464 -10.63 17.48 -1.31
C SER A 464 -10.50 18.19 0.03
N THR A 465 -9.50 17.79 0.81
CA THR A 465 -9.04 18.47 2.04
C THR A 465 -7.52 18.59 2.02
N GLY A 466 -6.95 19.50 2.82
CA GLY A 466 -5.50 19.72 2.88
C GLY A 466 -5.08 21.04 2.25
N LYS A 467 -4.03 21.03 1.42
CA LYS A 467 -3.38 22.24 0.91
C LYS A 467 -3.08 22.13 -0.60
N VAL A 468 -3.44 23.17 -1.34
CA VAL A 468 -3.14 23.31 -2.78
C VAL A 468 -2.46 24.64 -3.06
N VAL A 469 -1.27 24.58 -3.67
CA VAL A 469 -0.49 25.77 -4.05
C VAL A 469 -0.18 25.75 -5.54
N GLY A 470 -0.32 26.89 -6.21
CA GLY A 470 0.06 27.03 -7.62
C GLY A 470 0.42 28.46 -8.01
N THR A 471 0.66 28.68 -9.30
CA THR A 471 1.17 29.98 -9.82
C THR A 471 0.24 30.63 -10.84
N ASP A 472 -0.75 29.92 -11.38
CA ASP A 472 -1.72 30.51 -12.32
C ASP A 472 -3.17 30.28 -11.89
N GLY A 473 -3.90 29.39 -12.57
CA GLY A 473 -5.23 28.95 -12.16
C GLY A 473 -5.15 27.89 -11.08
N VAL A 474 -5.53 28.22 -9.84
CA VAL A 474 -5.44 27.29 -8.71
C VAL A 474 -6.81 27.07 -8.12
N GLY A 475 -7.27 25.82 -8.09
CA GLY A 475 -8.53 25.41 -7.47
C GLY A 475 -8.30 24.44 -6.32
N GLY A 476 -9.19 24.37 -5.34
CA GLY A 476 -9.15 23.28 -4.35
C GLY A 476 -9.38 21.91 -4.99
N LEU A 477 -10.13 21.85 -6.11
CA LEU A 477 -10.32 20.63 -6.91
C LEU A 477 -9.55 20.69 -8.24
N ILE A 478 -9.82 21.71 -9.06
CA ILE A 478 -9.35 21.82 -10.44
C ILE A 478 -8.74 23.20 -10.71
N GLY A 479 -7.56 23.26 -11.33
CA GLY A 479 -6.97 24.53 -11.74
C GLY A 479 -7.77 25.24 -12.84
N ASN A 480 -8.06 24.53 -13.94
CA ASN A 480 -8.72 25.07 -15.12
C ASN A 480 -9.81 24.13 -15.64
N VAL A 481 -11.01 24.62 -15.88
CA VAL A 481 -12.10 23.87 -16.55
C VAL A 481 -12.12 24.25 -18.02
N GLY A 482 -11.90 23.27 -18.90
CA GLY A 482 -11.79 23.47 -20.34
C GLY A 482 -13.08 23.83 -21.07
N LYS A 483 -12.94 24.28 -22.33
CA LYS A 483 -14.07 24.55 -23.22
C LYS A 483 -14.78 23.25 -23.64
N PRO A 484 -16.01 23.33 -24.18
CA PRO A 484 -16.67 22.18 -24.77
C PRO A 484 -16.05 21.76 -26.12
N SER A 485 -16.30 20.50 -26.51
CA SER A 485 -16.08 20.00 -27.87
C SER A 485 -17.41 19.50 -28.43
N GLY A 486 -17.98 20.22 -29.40
CA GLY A 486 -19.36 19.98 -29.84
C GLY A 486 -20.33 20.13 -28.66
N ASN A 487 -21.11 19.08 -28.37
CA ASN A 487 -22.09 19.06 -27.28
C ASN A 487 -21.53 18.52 -25.95
N VAL A 488 -20.25 18.12 -25.90
CA VAL A 488 -19.64 17.58 -24.68
C VAL A 488 -18.92 18.69 -23.93
N VAL A 489 -19.26 18.85 -22.65
CA VAL A 489 -18.83 19.97 -21.80
C VAL A 489 -17.92 19.46 -20.69
N SER A 490 -16.85 20.19 -20.39
CA SER A 490 -16.05 19.91 -19.19
C SER A 490 -16.80 20.39 -17.93
N THR A 491 -17.03 19.48 -16.97
CA THR A 491 -18.00 19.68 -15.89
C THR A 491 -17.44 19.32 -14.51
N ILE A 492 -17.65 20.19 -13.53
CA ILE A 492 -17.53 19.85 -12.10
C ILE A 492 -18.94 19.91 -11.50
N VAL A 493 -19.41 18.81 -10.92
CA VAL A 493 -20.78 18.75 -10.38
C VAL A 493 -20.84 18.00 -9.07
N ASN A 494 -21.65 18.49 -8.12
CA ASN A 494 -21.82 17.88 -6.81
C ASN A 494 -20.49 17.63 -6.09
N CYS A 495 -19.64 18.65 -6.00
CA CYS A 495 -18.32 18.51 -5.38
C CYS A 495 -18.10 19.56 -4.30
N PHE A 496 -17.18 19.29 -3.37
CA PHE A 496 -16.78 20.29 -2.40
C PHE A 496 -15.28 20.29 -2.10
N SER A 497 -14.77 21.38 -1.55
CA SER A 497 -13.38 21.41 -1.06
C SER A 497 -13.26 22.16 0.25
N THR A 498 -12.53 21.57 1.19
CA THR A 498 -12.11 22.21 2.44
C THR A 498 -10.62 22.55 2.43
N ALA A 499 -9.94 22.32 1.32
CA ALA A 499 -8.52 22.58 1.19
C ALA A 499 -8.21 24.09 1.22
N ASP A 500 -7.11 24.44 1.87
CA ASP A 500 -6.53 25.77 1.77
C ASP A 500 -5.85 25.95 0.42
N VAL A 501 -6.22 27.01 -0.30
CA VAL A 501 -5.80 27.23 -1.70
C VAL A 501 -5.02 28.53 -1.81
N THR A 502 -3.78 28.44 -2.29
CA THR A 502 -2.90 29.61 -2.43
C THR A 502 -2.32 29.74 -3.84
N ALA A 503 -2.46 30.94 -4.43
CA ALA A 503 -1.72 31.31 -5.64
C ALA A 503 -0.56 32.28 -5.30
N THR A 504 0.65 31.98 -5.80
CA THR A 504 1.89 32.68 -5.37
C THR A 504 2.74 33.30 -6.48
N SER A 505 2.25 33.43 -7.72
CA SER A 505 3.08 33.94 -8.84
C SER A 505 3.34 35.44 -8.82
N THR A 506 4.60 35.85 -8.96
CA THR A 506 4.99 37.26 -9.09
C THR A 506 4.83 37.84 -10.50
N GLY A 507 4.66 36.99 -11.52
CA GLY A 507 4.53 37.40 -12.93
C GLY A 507 3.34 36.81 -13.69
N GLY A 508 2.48 36.03 -13.02
CA GLY A 508 1.33 35.35 -13.60
C GLY A 508 -0.01 36.01 -13.26
N ASN A 509 -1.10 35.45 -13.81
CA ASN A 509 -2.44 35.97 -13.60
C ASN A 509 -3.04 35.58 -12.22
N SER A 510 -2.50 34.58 -11.52
CA SER A 510 -2.87 34.21 -10.12
C SER A 510 -4.38 34.28 -9.84
N ARG A 511 -5.12 33.31 -10.39
CA ARG A 511 -6.57 33.18 -10.33
C ARG A 511 -6.91 32.01 -9.41
N VAL A 512 -7.32 32.30 -8.19
CA VAL A 512 -7.51 31.28 -7.15
C VAL A 512 -8.97 31.13 -6.76
N GLY A 513 -9.45 29.89 -6.66
CA GLY A 513 -10.80 29.55 -6.22
C GLY A 513 -10.83 28.32 -5.31
N GLY A 514 -11.83 28.21 -4.44
CA GLY A 514 -11.99 27.02 -3.58
C GLY A 514 -12.35 25.74 -4.36
N ILE A 515 -13.02 25.86 -5.50
CA ILE A 515 -13.35 24.73 -6.39
C ILE A 515 -12.49 24.78 -7.65
N ALA A 516 -12.56 25.90 -8.37
CA ALA A 516 -11.90 26.07 -9.65
C ALA A 516 -11.06 27.36 -9.72
N GLY A 517 -9.86 27.29 -10.27
CA GLY A 517 -9.08 28.49 -10.56
C GLY A 517 -9.71 29.29 -11.70
N ILE A 518 -9.92 28.65 -12.86
CA ILE A 518 -10.55 29.26 -14.05
C ILE A 518 -11.63 28.33 -14.61
N ILE A 519 -12.74 28.92 -15.07
CA ILE A 519 -13.71 28.28 -15.93
C ILE A 519 -13.68 28.97 -17.28
N TYR A 520 -13.26 28.26 -18.33
CA TYR A 520 -13.29 28.80 -19.69
C TYR A 520 -14.70 28.72 -20.28
N ASP A 521 -14.95 29.57 -21.27
CA ASP A 521 -16.21 29.68 -22.00
C ASP A 521 -16.85 28.33 -22.36
N GLY A 522 -18.09 28.14 -21.93
CA GLY A 522 -18.87 26.92 -22.11
C GLY A 522 -18.55 25.79 -21.11
N GLY A 523 -17.45 25.86 -20.36
CA GLY A 523 -17.20 24.96 -19.22
C GLY A 523 -18.20 25.22 -18.08
N ALA A 524 -18.48 24.21 -17.26
CA ALA A 524 -19.54 24.29 -16.26
C ALA A 524 -19.11 23.79 -14.87
N VAL A 525 -19.54 24.53 -13.84
CA VAL A 525 -19.41 24.16 -12.43
C VAL A 525 -20.77 24.37 -11.79
N ASP A 526 -21.33 23.31 -11.20
CA ASP A 526 -22.70 23.32 -10.67
C ASP A 526 -22.79 22.53 -9.36
N HIS A 527 -23.70 22.93 -8.46
CA HIS A 527 -23.94 22.25 -7.19
C HIS A 527 -22.67 22.02 -6.35
N CYS A 528 -21.80 23.02 -6.24
CA CYS A 528 -20.52 22.90 -5.53
C CYS A 528 -20.36 23.92 -4.40
N PHE A 529 -19.57 23.59 -3.38
CA PHE A 529 -19.24 24.54 -2.30
C PHE A 529 -17.80 24.42 -1.79
N ALA A 530 -17.29 25.48 -1.16
CA ALA A 530 -15.95 25.47 -0.55
C ALA A 530 -15.91 26.12 0.84
N THR A 531 -15.06 25.60 1.73
CA THR A 531 -14.88 26.09 3.13
C THR A 531 -13.45 26.55 3.46
N GLY A 532 -12.46 26.12 2.68
CA GLY A 532 -11.05 26.40 2.93
C GLY A 532 -10.67 27.87 2.80
N ASN A 533 -9.48 28.23 3.30
CA ASN A 533 -8.92 29.57 3.19
C ASN A 533 -8.37 29.81 1.78
N ILE A 534 -8.77 30.92 1.16
CA ILE A 534 -8.41 31.23 -0.23
C ILE A 534 -7.52 32.48 -0.29
N VAL A 535 -6.32 32.31 -0.85
CA VAL A 535 -5.30 33.39 -0.85
C VAL A 535 -4.69 33.58 -2.23
N SER A 536 -4.79 34.79 -2.77
CA SER A 536 -3.94 35.26 -3.88
C SER A 536 -2.86 36.18 -3.32
N ASN A 537 -1.63 35.68 -3.20
CA ASN A 537 -0.53 36.39 -2.55
C ASN A 537 0.45 36.99 -3.57
N THR A 538 -0.04 37.88 -4.44
CA THR A 538 0.75 38.34 -5.59
C THR A 538 0.47 39.80 -5.91
N GLY A 539 1.50 40.62 -6.14
CA GLY A 539 1.33 42.06 -6.38
C GLY A 539 0.52 42.42 -7.64
N SER A 540 0.48 41.50 -8.62
CA SER A 540 -0.15 41.64 -9.94
C SER A 540 -1.30 40.66 -10.21
N GLY A 541 -1.69 39.84 -9.22
CA GLY A 541 -2.70 38.79 -9.40
C GLY A 541 -4.08 39.31 -9.77
N LYS A 542 -4.81 38.53 -10.58
CA LYS A 542 -6.16 38.83 -11.06
C LYS A 542 -7.22 38.64 -9.98
N GLY A 543 -7.02 37.73 -9.01
CA GLY A 543 -7.76 37.77 -7.76
C GLY A 543 -8.08 36.44 -7.07
N ALA A 544 -8.93 36.51 -6.04
CA ALA A 544 -9.32 35.42 -5.18
C ALA A 544 -10.85 35.32 -5.04
N GLY A 545 -11.42 34.19 -5.46
CA GLY A 545 -12.84 33.90 -5.30
C GLY A 545 -13.06 32.76 -4.31
N GLY A 546 -14.10 32.81 -3.48
CA GLY A 546 -14.35 31.72 -2.52
C GLY A 546 -14.58 30.38 -3.20
N VAL A 547 -15.24 30.37 -4.35
CA VAL A 547 -15.52 29.15 -5.14
C VAL A 547 -14.73 29.14 -6.45
N VAL A 548 -14.70 30.26 -7.19
CA VAL A 548 -14.09 30.34 -8.53
C VAL A 548 -13.14 31.53 -8.63
N GLY A 549 -11.92 31.34 -9.12
CA GLY A 549 -11.00 32.46 -9.36
C GLY A 549 -11.46 33.36 -10.51
N TRP A 550 -11.64 32.79 -11.70
CA TRP A 550 -12.08 33.49 -12.91
C TRP A 550 -13.12 32.65 -13.64
N THR A 551 -14.18 33.26 -14.16
CA THR A 551 -15.12 32.54 -15.04
C THR A 551 -15.45 33.34 -16.29
N ASP A 552 -15.29 32.70 -17.44
CA ASP A 552 -15.84 33.15 -18.73
C ASP A 552 -17.23 32.53 -18.98
N SER A 553 -17.68 31.63 -18.11
CA SER A 553 -18.97 30.95 -18.18
C SER A 553 -19.94 31.43 -17.11
N LYS A 554 -21.22 31.20 -17.37
CA LYS A 554 -22.25 31.27 -16.34
C LYS A 554 -21.98 30.25 -15.24
N ILE A 555 -22.11 30.67 -13.98
CA ILE A 555 -21.98 29.81 -12.80
C ILE A 555 -23.34 29.70 -12.10
N LYS A 556 -23.65 28.52 -11.56
CA LYS A 556 -24.95 28.23 -10.97
C LYS A 556 -24.81 27.41 -9.69
N GLY A 557 -25.68 27.67 -8.71
CA GLY A 557 -25.85 26.79 -7.56
C GLY A 557 -24.60 26.65 -6.69
N LEU A 558 -23.71 27.64 -6.73
CA LEU A 558 -22.43 27.62 -6.01
C LEU A 558 -22.56 28.26 -4.63
N ILE A 559 -21.84 27.70 -3.66
CA ILE A 559 -21.95 28.14 -2.27
C ILE A 559 -20.58 28.41 -1.64
N ALA A 560 -20.43 29.59 -1.06
CA ALA A 560 -19.23 29.97 -0.31
C ALA A 560 -19.47 29.83 1.21
N PHE A 561 -18.68 28.95 1.82
CA PHE A 561 -18.56 28.78 3.28
C PHE A 561 -17.13 29.09 3.76
N ASN A 562 -16.32 29.74 2.91
CA ASN A 562 -14.90 29.94 3.15
C ASN A 562 -14.63 30.69 4.45
N THR A 563 -13.63 30.20 5.20
CA THR A 563 -13.15 30.87 6.43
C THR A 563 -12.67 32.29 6.14
N SER A 564 -11.92 32.47 5.06
CA SER A 564 -11.53 33.78 4.53
C SER A 564 -11.15 33.70 3.07
N ILE A 565 -11.33 34.83 2.38
CA ILE A 565 -10.93 35.02 0.98
C ILE A 565 -10.09 36.29 0.94
N SER A 566 -8.85 36.19 0.45
CA SER A 566 -7.91 37.31 0.48
C SER A 566 -7.19 37.46 -0.85
N ASN A 567 -7.21 38.67 -1.39
CA ASN A 567 -6.34 39.07 -2.48
C ASN A 567 -5.40 40.20 -2.03
N ALA A 568 -4.10 39.91 -1.99
CA ALA A 568 -3.05 40.86 -1.62
C ALA A 568 -2.56 41.73 -2.80
N GLY A 569 -2.98 41.45 -4.03
CA GLY A 569 -2.50 42.15 -5.23
C GLY A 569 -3.14 43.51 -5.46
N ALA A 570 -2.41 44.48 -6.00
CA ALA A 570 -2.92 45.84 -6.14
C ALA A 570 -4.11 45.97 -7.13
N THR A 571 -4.16 45.12 -8.17
CA THR A 571 -5.02 45.34 -9.36
C THR A 571 -6.11 44.29 -9.57
N GLY A 572 -6.07 43.14 -8.89
CA GLY A 572 -7.11 42.11 -8.98
C GLY A 572 -8.35 42.41 -8.14
N THR A 573 -9.28 41.47 -8.10
CA THR A 573 -10.50 41.55 -7.27
C THR A 573 -10.50 40.50 -6.17
N ALA A 574 -11.49 40.54 -5.29
CA ALA A 574 -11.81 39.44 -4.39
C ALA A 574 -13.32 39.36 -4.25
N GLY A 575 -13.90 38.15 -4.31
CA GLY A 575 -15.35 37.96 -4.27
C GLY A 575 -15.73 36.66 -3.57
N ARG A 576 -16.90 36.61 -2.95
CA ARG A 576 -17.33 35.41 -2.21
C ARG A 576 -17.55 34.20 -3.12
N ILE A 577 -18.14 34.38 -4.30
CA ILE A 577 -18.35 33.28 -5.25
C ILE A 577 -17.22 33.28 -6.28
N ALA A 578 -17.11 34.37 -7.05
CA ALA A 578 -16.12 34.50 -8.10
C ALA A 578 -15.30 35.78 -7.91
N SER A 579 -13.98 35.68 -8.08
CA SER A 579 -13.17 36.91 -8.10
C SER A 579 -13.48 37.73 -9.34
N THR A 580 -13.55 37.09 -10.50
CA THR A 580 -13.59 37.82 -11.77
C THR A 580 -14.57 37.18 -12.74
N MET A 581 -15.60 37.96 -13.12
CA MET A 581 -16.54 37.61 -14.17
C MET A 581 -16.03 38.12 -15.53
N GLY A 582 -15.63 37.20 -16.39
CA GLY A 582 -15.10 37.47 -17.73
C GLY A 582 -16.16 37.89 -18.74
N GLN A 583 -15.73 38.18 -19.96
CA GLN A 583 -16.60 38.56 -21.07
C GLN A 583 -16.21 37.81 -22.34
N VAL A 584 -17.18 37.18 -22.98
CA VAL A 584 -16.98 36.44 -24.24
C VAL A 584 -18.06 36.85 -25.23
N GLY A 585 -17.67 37.20 -26.46
CA GLY A 585 -18.62 37.63 -27.49
C GLY A 585 -19.45 38.87 -27.09
N GLY A 586 -18.92 39.72 -26.20
CA GLY A 586 -19.64 40.88 -25.67
C GLY A 586 -20.56 40.57 -24.48
N ILE A 587 -20.74 39.32 -24.10
CA ILE A 587 -21.60 38.89 -22.99
C ILE A 587 -20.75 38.69 -21.73
N ILE A 588 -21.10 39.39 -20.65
CA ILE A 588 -20.45 39.23 -19.35
C ILE A 588 -20.99 37.98 -18.68
N ALA A 589 -20.11 37.13 -18.16
CA ALA A 589 -20.48 35.96 -17.38
C ALA A 589 -21.36 36.37 -16.18
N GLN A 590 -22.38 35.56 -15.87
CA GLN A 590 -23.33 35.83 -14.80
C GLN A 590 -23.32 34.73 -13.75
N GLY A 591 -23.73 35.08 -12.52
CA GLY A 591 -24.07 34.10 -11.49
C GLY A 591 -25.57 33.92 -11.37
N GLU A 592 -26.01 32.67 -11.22
CA GLU A 592 -27.41 32.32 -10.96
C GLU A 592 -27.49 31.51 -9.66
N ASN A 593 -28.36 31.92 -8.73
CA ASN A 593 -28.66 31.16 -7.53
C ASN A 593 -27.40 30.71 -6.77
N CYS A 594 -26.44 31.62 -6.58
CA CYS A 594 -25.24 31.37 -5.80
C CYS A 594 -25.37 32.03 -4.43
N TRP A 595 -24.91 31.35 -3.38
CA TRP A 595 -25.07 31.79 -2.00
C TRP A 595 -23.73 31.92 -1.28
N ALA A 596 -23.64 32.85 -0.35
CA ALA A 596 -22.51 32.93 0.56
C ALA A 596 -23.02 33.03 2.00
N SER A 597 -22.36 32.31 2.91
CA SER A 597 -22.60 32.48 4.34
C SER A 597 -22.30 33.94 4.75
N GLU A 598 -23.12 34.47 5.66
CA GLU A 598 -22.89 35.76 6.31
C GLU A 598 -21.54 35.84 7.04
N ASP A 599 -20.98 34.68 7.40
CA ASP A 599 -19.68 34.58 8.08
C ASP A 599 -18.47 34.71 7.14
N VAL A 600 -18.67 34.63 5.81
CA VAL A 600 -17.57 34.71 4.84
C VAL A 600 -16.99 36.12 4.81
N LYS A 601 -15.68 36.21 5.10
CA LYS A 601 -14.92 37.46 5.10
C LYS A 601 -14.06 37.58 3.85
N VAL A 602 -14.23 38.70 3.14
CA VAL A 602 -13.43 39.04 1.96
C VAL A 602 -12.45 40.16 2.31
N TYR A 603 -11.19 39.97 1.96
CA TYR A 603 -10.12 40.93 2.18
C TYR A 603 -9.48 41.34 0.86
N LYS A 604 -9.25 42.64 0.71
CA LYS A 604 -8.55 43.24 -0.40
C LYS A 604 -7.41 44.11 0.12
N ASN A 605 -6.17 43.79 -0.27
CA ASN A 605 -4.96 44.47 0.20
C ASN A 605 -4.90 44.56 1.75
N GLY A 606 -5.31 43.49 2.42
CA GLY A 606 -5.37 43.41 3.89
C GLY A 606 -6.55 44.14 4.54
N VAL A 607 -7.40 44.81 3.76
CA VAL A 607 -8.59 45.54 4.26
C VAL A 607 -9.84 44.70 4.05
N LEU A 608 -10.69 44.61 5.07
CA LEU A 608 -11.99 43.93 4.96
C LEU A 608 -12.90 44.68 3.98
N VAL A 609 -13.47 43.96 3.00
CA VAL A 609 -14.45 44.51 2.07
C VAL A 609 -15.80 44.65 2.80
N PRO A 610 -16.43 45.83 2.81
CA PRO A 610 -17.71 46.02 3.48
C PRO A 610 -18.82 45.29 2.71
N SER A 611 -19.79 44.74 3.45
CA SER A 611 -20.91 43.98 2.85
C SER A 611 -21.77 44.79 1.89
N SER A 612 -21.79 46.12 2.03
CA SER A 612 -22.45 47.04 1.09
C SER A 612 -21.82 47.09 -0.30
N SER A 613 -20.60 46.56 -0.46
CA SER A 613 -19.89 46.48 -1.73
C SER A 613 -20.06 45.13 -2.44
N TYR A 614 -20.77 44.18 -1.82
CA TYR A 614 -20.98 42.86 -2.42
C TYR A 614 -21.92 42.93 -3.62
N VAL A 615 -21.51 42.29 -4.72
CA VAL A 615 -22.29 42.18 -5.95
C VAL A 615 -23.09 40.88 -5.93
N THR A 616 -24.38 40.98 -5.64
CA THR A 616 -25.26 39.80 -5.49
C THR A 616 -26.22 39.59 -6.66
N GLY A 617 -26.42 40.62 -7.50
CA GLY A 617 -27.32 40.60 -8.65
C GLY A 617 -26.59 40.50 -9.99
N GLU A 618 -27.19 41.10 -11.04
CA GLU A 618 -26.60 41.15 -12.39
C GLU A 618 -25.24 41.85 -12.40
N VAL A 619 -24.28 41.24 -13.09
CA VAL A 619 -22.93 41.78 -13.25
C VAL A 619 -22.88 42.59 -14.55
N THR A 620 -22.87 43.91 -14.41
CA THR A 620 -22.94 44.85 -15.54
C THR A 620 -21.57 45.32 -16.04
N VAL A 621 -20.50 45.05 -15.30
CA VAL A 621 -19.13 45.44 -15.64
C VAL A 621 -18.23 44.21 -15.65
N MET A 622 -17.56 43.96 -16.77
CA MET A 622 -16.60 42.86 -16.90
C MET A 622 -15.47 43.00 -15.88
N GLN A 623 -14.88 41.86 -15.53
CA GLN A 623 -13.81 41.74 -14.54
C GLN A 623 -14.16 42.22 -13.13
N THR A 624 -15.45 42.22 -12.78
CA THR A 624 -15.92 42.50 -11.41
C THR A 624 -16.05 41.22 -10.60
N ALA A 625 -15.93 41.34 -9.28
CA ALA A 625 -16.28 40.27 -8.35
C ALA A 625 -17.77 39.96 -8.35
N TYR A 626 -18.09 38.71 -8.05
CA TYR A 626 -19.46 38.27 -7.80
C TYR A 626 -19.52 37.55 -6.46
N ASP A 627 -20.47 37.97 -5.63
CA ASP A 627 -20.52 37.64 -4.21
C ASP A 627 -21.68 36.73 -3.82
N GLY A 628 -22.62 36.49 -4.73
CA GLY A 628 -23.82 35.70 -4.45
C GLY A 628 -24.71 36.31 -3.37
N GLU A 629 -25.89 35.74 -3.16
CA GLU A 629 -26.79 36.19 -2.10
C GLU A 629 -26.26 35.81 -0.72
N THR A 630 -26.31 36.73 0.24
CA THR A 630 -25.97 36.42 1.63
C THR A 630 -27.07 35.58 2.26
N LYS A 631 -26.71 34.46 2.89
CA LYS A 631 -27.63 33.60 3.65
C LYS A 631 -27.13 33.42 5.07
N THR A 632 -28.09 33.30 6.00
CA THR A 632 -27.77 33.08 7.42
C THR A 632 -27.34 31.64 7.67
N LYS A 633 -26.65 31.41 8.78
CA LYS A 633 -26.30 30.04 9.19
C LYS A 633 -27.54 29.13 9.31
N ALA A 634 -28.64 29.65 9.85
CA ALA A 634 -29.89 28.90 9.99
C ALA A 634 -30.48 28.49 8.63
N PHE A 635 -30.45 29.40 7.64
CA PHE A 635 -30.92 29.11 6.28
C PHE A 635 -30.06 28.03 5.61
N LEU A 636 -28.73 28.14 5.72
CA LEU A 636 -27.80 27.21 5.10
C LEU A 636 -27.78 25.83 5.80
N SER A 637 -28.18 25.76 7.07
CA SER A 637 -28.29 24.48 7.79
C SER A 637 -29.53 23.67 7.40
N ASP A 638 -30.52 24.28 6.76
CA ASP A 638 -31.72 23.60 6.26
C ASP A 638 -31.52 23.12 4.82
N ILE A 639 -31.25 21.82 4.70
CA ILE A 639 -30.98 21.15 3.42
C ILE A 639 -32.13 21.28 2.41
N ASN A 640 -33.38 21.49 2.86
CA ASN A 640 -34.52 21.62 1.96
C ASN A 640 -34.45 22.89 1.10
N ASN A 641 -33.75 23.93 1.56
CA ASN A 641 -33.51 25.14 0.77
C ASN A 641 -32.69 24.82 -0.49
N TYR A 642 -31.73 23.91 -0.38
CA TYR A 642 -30.85 23.50 -1.48
C TYR A 642 -31.65 22.78 -2.56
N GLN A 643 -32.57 21.90 -2.17
CA GLN A 643 -33.45 21.23 -3.12
C GLN A 643 -34.45 22.20 -3.76
N SER A 644 -35.18 22.94 -2.94
CA SER A 644 -36.32 23.74 -3.41
C SER A 644 -35.91 24.98 -4.21
N ILE A 645 -34.74 25.57 -3.92
CA ILE A 645 -34.29 26.82 -4.56
C ILE A 645 -33.14 26.57 -5.55
N LEU A 646 -32.15 25.75 -5.17
CA LEU A 646 -31.00 25.48 -6.03
C LEU A 646 -31.18 24.24 -6.92
N GLY A 647 -32.22 23.43 -6.68
CA GLY A 647 -32.46 22.19 -7.43
C GLY A 647 -31.47 21.07 -7.09
N TRP A 648 -30.79 21.13 -5.94
CA TRP A 648 -29.90 20.07 -5.49
C TRP A 648 -30.71 18.79 -5.31
N GLN A 649 -30.19 17.69 -5.87
CA GLN A 649 -30.84 16.39 -5.77
C GLN A 649 -30.42 15.73 -4.45
N LEU A 650 -31.40 15.42 -3.58
CA LEU A 650 -31.17 14.93 -2.23
C LEU A 650 -31.71 13.51 -2.02
N GLY A 651 -31.02 12.72 -1.19
CA GLY A 651 -31.50 11.42 -0.69
C GLY A 651 -30.72 10.21 -1.22
N PRO A 652 -31.15 8.99 -0.86
CA PRO A 652 -30.35 7.77 -1.03
C PRO A 652 -29.91 7.45 -2.48
N SER A 653 -30.70 7.88 -3.47
CA SER A 653 -30.43 7.69 -4.90
C SER A 653 -29.82 8.92 -5.58
N HIS A 654 -29.43 9.92 -4.80
CA HIS A 654 -28.99 11.22 -5.30
C HIS A 654 -27.60 11.61 -4.73
N PRO A 655 -26.92 12.59 -5.33
CA PRO A 655 -25.54 12.95 -4.97
C PRO A 655 -25.37 13.48 -3.54
N TRP A 656 -26.38 14.16 -3.00
CA TRP A 656 -26.33 14.79 -1.68
C TRP A 656 -27.27 14.09 -0.71
N ALA A 657 -26.87 13.99 0.55
CA ALA A 657 -27.71 13.50 1.61
C ALA A 657 -28.88 14.46 1.88
N ALA A 658 -30.00 13.93 2.33
CA ALA A 658 -31.15 14.71 2.78
C ALA A 658 -30.93 15.31 4.19
N THR A 659 -29.70 15.67 4.52
CA THR A 659 -29.29 16.28 5.79
C THR A 659 -27.98 17.04 5.65
N THR A 660 -27.65 17.85 6.65
CA THR A 660 -26.39 18.58 6.78
C THR A 660 -25.54 17.98 7.91
N ASN A 661 -24.25 18.28 7.91
CA ASN A 661 -23.34 17.89 9.00
C ASN A 661 -23.55 18.76 10.24
N SER A 662 -22.76 18.51 11.29
CA SER A 662 -22.78 19.27 12.55
C SER A 662 -22.55 20.79 12.40
N LYS A 663 -21.93 21.23 11.31
CA LYS A 663 -21.66 22.64 10.97
C LYS A 663 -22.75 23.26 10.09
N GLY A 664 -23.72 22.48 9.61
CA GLY A 664 -24.77 22.92 8.69
C GLY A 664 -24.36 22.86 7.21
N TYR A 665 -23.34 22.06 6.85
CA TYR A 665 -22.87 21.92 5.47
C TYR A 665 -23.49 20.69 4.78
N PRO A 666 -23.81 20.75 3.47
CA PRO A 666 -24.32 19.60 2.73
C PRO A 666 -23.35 18.42 2.71
N ILE A 667 -23.87 17.20 2.84
CA ILE A 667 -23.07 15.96 2.86
C ILE A 667 -23.22 15.21 1.55
N LEU A 668 -22.11 14.79 0.92
CA LEU A 668 -22.21 13.85 -0.21
C LEU A 668 -22.86 12.55 0.27
N GLN A 669 -23.82 12.01 -0.47
CA GLN A 669 -24.61 10.86 -0.05
C GLN A 669 -23.74 9.62 0.20
N TRP A 670 -22.73 9.36 -0.64
CA TRP A 670 -21.82 8.24 -0.42
C TRP A 670 -20.95 8.42 0.82
N LEU A 671 -20.59 9.67 1.15
CA LEU A 671 -19.79 10.01 2.32
C LEU A 671 -20.64 9.91 3.60
N PHE A 672 -21.90 10.33 3.53
CA PHE A 672 -22.89 10.10 4.58
C PHE A 672 -23.04 8.61 4.91
N LEU A 673 -23.09 7.74 3.90
CA LEU A 673 -23.22 6.29 4.08
C LEU A 673 -21.98 5.63 4.71
N ARG A 674 -20.80 6.25 4.63
CA ARG A 674 -19.60 5.78 5.33
C ARG A 674 -19.64 6.07 6.83
N GLY A 675 -20.33 7.14 7.23
CA GLY A 675 -20.47 7.54 8.63
C GLY A 675 -19.27 8.29 9.23
N ASP A 676 -18.15 8.40 8.51
CA ASP A 676 -16.93 9.10 8.91
C ASP A 676 -16.85 10.54 8.35
N TYR A 677 -17.97 11.10 7.87
CA TYR A 677 -17.98 12.33 7.11
C TYR A 677 -17.53 13.57 7.88
N GLU A 678 -17.76 13.65 9.19
CA GLU A 678 -17.42 14.84 10.01
C GLU A 678 -15.92 15.17 9.99
N ASP A 679 -15.05 14.17 9.78
CA ASP A 679 -13.60 14.33 9.75
C ASP A 679 -13.08 15.13 8.53
N TYR A 680 -13.95 15.38 7.55
CA TYR A 680 -13.57 15.95 6.24
C TYR A 680 -14.06 17.39 6.00
N TYR A 681 -14.81 17.99 6.94
CA TYR A 681 -15.52 19.27 6.76
C TYR A 681 -14.96 20.46 7.55
#